data_AF-A0A9E2JHS6-F1
#
_entry.id   AF-A0A9E2JHS6-F1
#
_cell.length_a   1.000
_cell.length_b   1.000
_cell.length_c   1.000
_cell.angle_alpha   90.00
_cell.angle_beta   90.00
_cell.angle_gamma   90.00
#
_symmetry.space_group_name_H-M   'P 1'
#
loop_
_entity.id
_entity.type
_entity.pdbx_description
1 polymer ?
#
loop_
_entity_poly.entity_id
_entity_poly.type
_entity_poly.pdbx_seq_one_letter_code
_entity_poly.pdbx_strand_id
1 'polypeptide(L)'
;MKSVRPLLLLLLLLPAGLLLGSATARATADFSAQTRLSCLYCHEDPRGRGTLTIEGEAFRGAGWRLPEGARPSAWPRVIRLAIGFLHVLFSIVWLGAIFYVHLFMGPRSLTGGLPKSEVRLGRASLLLVGLTGLVLTWLRLPAWTALWTTTFGIVLMVKVGLFLGMVVIAAVTTTRIDRMLRESSQPDRTPPSATSITYEGQTYDVSGSRLWKDGVHMRRHRTGVDLTEALASAPHGPEVLDRLPCLGPFSEPEPERTPAAMRLFVSLAYTALVFAVLIVFCVAYWKWGPPFTHSEALRWQAEKNIACLECHRQATPGIYLDWSRSLHARLRVGCLHCHQAGENDPDVSRTHERQYQRTDHPYGTPRYQTPVAATVSPRDCARCHPGPVEEFSRSKHAGTLDIIRRIDPWLRDGMNSPIERASGCFACHGSLPSAENGRLKRGSDSNVGIGRVNRDGGPGSCTSCHTRHRFSIAEARKPEACGQCHLGPDHPQIEIYNESKHGGIYAATGTQWVWDPPPAHWRAGRDYRTPTCAVCHMSATAGFPASHDVSARLAWELQAPLTIRPSEFEAWPRAGDWRVERARMKTVCLQCHGPTWVEAHFQRLDRVVVEYNDVYFRPARAVLESLYQSGLLDKTRYFDERLEVEFYELWHHEGRRARMGAAMMAPDYVWWHGFYECKKRFTDFMHQAEELERLKVKAYRASDFPGTDPKGGLRMDGGPGSVR
;
A
#
# COMPACT_ATOMS: atom_id res chain seq x y z
N MET A 1 46.79 -29.57 -18.56
CA MET A 1 46.60 -29.00 -17.20
C MET A 1 47.53 -27.80 -17.01
N LYS A 2 47.14 -26.58 -17.40
CA LYS A 2 47.88 -25.33 -17.03
C LYS A 2 47.01 -24.04 -17.02
N SER A 3 45.72 -24.06 -17.39
CA SER A 3 44.89 -22.84 -17.47
C SER A 3 43.76 -22.70 -16.44
N VAL A 4 43.58 -23.64 -15.50
CA VAL A 4 42.39 -23.64 -14.60
C VAL A 4 42.65 -22.93 -13.25
N ARG A 5 43.91 -22.65 -12.89
CA ARG A 5 44.28 -22.00 -11.63
C ARG A 5 43.83 -20.53 -11.48
N PRO A 6 43.83 -19.66 -12.50
CA PRO A 6 43.42 -18.26 -12.31
C PRO A 6 41.90 -18.11 -12.13
N LEU A 7 41.09 -19.00 -12.73
CA LEU A 7 39.62 -18.94 -12.61
C LEU A 7 39.13 -19.38 -11.23
N LEU A 8 39.80 -20.37 -10.61
CA LEU A 8 39.49 -20.84 -9.26
C LEU A 8 39.91 -19.81 -8.18
N LEU A 9 41.02 -19.10 -8.39
CA LEU A 9 41.45 -18.01 -7.50
C LEU A 9 40.51 -16.80 -7.59
N LEU A 10 39.99 -16.47 -8.78
CA LEU A 10 39.00 -15.41 -8.94
C LEU A 10 37.68 -15.72 -8.21
N LEU A 11 37.25 -16.99 -8.21
CA LEU A 11 36.06 -17.48 -7.50
C LEU A 11 36.23 -17.53 -5.98
N LEU A 12 37.45 -17.71 -5.47
CA LEU A 12 37.76 -17.72 -4.03
C LEU A 12 37.97 -16.32 -3.44
N LEU A 13 38.30 -15.30 -4.25
CA LEU A 13 38.51 -13.91 -3.82
C LEU A 13 37.24 -13.04 -3.87
N LEU A 14 36.22 -13.46 -4.62
CA LEU A 14 34.91 -12.80 -4.73
C LEU A 14 34.13 -12.66 -3.40
N PRO A 15 34.14 -13.63 -2.45
CA PRO A 15 33.46 -13.47 -1.17
C PRO A 15 34.10 -12.40 -0.28
N ALA A 16 35.42 -12.22 -0.36
CA ALA A 16 36.17 -11.24 0.45
C ALA A 16 35.93 -9.80 -0.03
N GLY A 17 35.77 -9.58 -1.34
CA GLY A 17 35.37 -8.28 -1.90
C GLY A 17 33.90 -7.92 -1.63
N LEU A 18 33.03 -8.91 -1.41
CA LEU A 18 31.61 -8.73 -1.07
C LEU A 18 31.38 -8.37 0.42
N LEU A 19 32.31 -8.69 1.32
CA LEU A 19 32.23 -8.36 2.74
C LEU A 19 32.68 -6.93 3.08
N LEU A 20 33.49 -6.30 2.21
CA LEU A 20 34.05 -4.95 2.44
C LEU A 20 33.34 -3.83 1.68
N GLY A 21 32.29 -4.15 0.90
CA GLY A 21 31.55 -3.23 0.06
C GLY A 21 30.09 -3.03 0.45
N SER A 22 29.71 -3.29 1.71
CA SER A 22 28.36 -3.00 2.21
C SER A 22 28.19 -1.49 2.46
N ALA A 23 28.24 -0.71 1.37
CA ALA A 23 27.47 0.52 1.36
C ALA A 23 26.01 0.11 1.62
N THR A 24 25.50 0.53 2.77
CA THR A 24 24.11 0.35 3.18
C THR A 24 23.20 0.86 2.06
N ALA A 25 22.69 -0.07 1.25
CA ALA A 25 21.77 0.24 0.18
C ALA A 25 20.44 0.66 0.80
N ARG A 26 20.23 1.97 0.96
CA ARG A 26 18.97 2.63 1.32
C ARG A 26 17.93 2.53 0.19
N ALA A 27 17.57 1.31 -0.21
CA ALA A 27 16.52 1.12 -1.20
C ALA A 27 15.83 -0.23 -0.98
N THR A 28 14.78 -0.22 -0.15
CA THR A 28 13.49 -0.94 -0.21
C THR A 28 12.87 -1.19 1.17
N ALA A 29 13.66 -1.12 2.25
CA ALA A 29 13.14 -1.18 3.62
C ALA A 29 12.60 0.17 4.11
N ASP A 30 13.08 1.30 3.59
CA ASP A 30 12.74 2.63 4.12
C ASP A 30 11.27 3.03 3.89
N PHE A 31 10.65 2.63 2.77
CA PHE A 31 9.23 2.91 2.52
C PHE A 31 8.32 2.05 3.40
N SER A 32 8.65 0.76 3.57
CA SER A 32 7.95 -0.15 4.48
C SER A 32 8.15 0.27 5.95
N ALA A 33 9.33 0.79 6.31
CA ALA A 33 9.61 1.31 7.64
C ALA A 33 8.93 2.65 7.93
N GLN A 34 8.83 3.55 6.94
CA GLN A 34 8.15 4.84 7.06
C GLN A 34 6.61 4.70 7.07
N THR A 35 6.07 3.73 6.33
CA THR A 35 4.61 3.49 6.24
C THR A 35 4.11 2.38 7.18
N ARG A 36 5.03 1.59 7.76
CA ARG A 36 4.76 0.33 8.50
C ARG A 36 4.01 -0.74 7.71
N LEU A 37 3.88 -0.60 6.39
CA LEU A 37 3.18 -1.56 5.53
C LEU A 37 4.14 -2.60 4.97
N SER A 38 3.73 -3.87 4.94
CA SER A 38 4.56 -4.97 4.43
C SER A 38 4.71 -4.90 2.90
N CYS A 39 5.77 -5.51 2.35
CA CYS A 39 5.94 -5.64 0.89
C CYS A 39 4.77 -6.36 0.20
N LEU A 40 4.03 -7.21 0.94
CA LEU A 40 2.83 -7.90 0.45
C LEU A 40 1.65 -6.95 0.19
N TYR A 41 1.72 -5.72 0.72
CA TYR A 41 0.68 -4.72 0.50
C TYR A 41 0.65 -4.27 -0.96
N CYS A 42 1.80 -4.09 -1.61
CA CYS A 42 1.89 -3.68 -3.01
C CYS A 42 2.20 -4.82 -3.98
N HIS A 43 2.75 -5.94 -3.50
CA HIS A 43 3.20 -7.03 -4.35
C HIS A 43 2.62 -8.35 -3.89
N GLU A 44 2.18 -9.18 -4.83
CA GLU A 44 1.73 -10.54 -4.51
C GLU A 44 2.90 -11.41 -4.00
N ASP A 45 4.15 -11.01 -4.25
CA ASP A 45 5.36 -11.64 -3.71
C ASP A 45 6.02 -10.73 -2.64
N PRO A 46 6.33 -11.27 -1.45
CA PRO A 46 6.95 -10.53 -0.35
C PRO A 46 8.36 -10.01 -0.65
N ARG A 47 8.98 -10.39 -1.78
CA ARG A 47 10.27 -9.87 -2.25
C ARG A 47 10.17 -8.56 -3.03
N GLY A 48 8.98 -7.97 -3.13
CA GLY A 48 8.75 -6.69 -3.82
C GLY A 48 8.94 -6.78 -5.33
N ARG A 49 8.72 -7.96 -5.92
CA ARG A 49 8.89 -8.23 -7.36
C ARG A 49 7.79 -9.16 -7.85
N GLY A 50 7.22 -8.89 -9.01
CA GLY A 50 6.19 -9.74 -9.60
C GLY A 50 4.90 -8.97 -9.85
N THR A 51 3.79 -9.69 -10.00
CA THR A 51 2.45 -9.12 -10.11
C THR A 51 2.19 -8.22 -8.90
N LEU A 52 1.64 -7.05 -9.17
CA LEU A 52 1.25 -6.12 -8.14
C LEU A 52 -0.11 -6.54 -7.60
N THR A 53 -0.32 -6.38 -6.31
CA THR A 53 -1.68 -6.36 -5.76
C THR A 53 -2.42 -5.16 -6.35
N ILE A 54 -3.73 -5.08 -6.13
CA ILE A 54 -4.55 -3.96 -6.62
C ILE A 54 -4.04 -2.62 -6.04
N GLU A 55 -3.57 -2.62 -4.80
CA GLU A 55 -2.93 -1.48 -4.13
C GLU A 55 -1.59 -1.11 -4.77
N GLY A 56 -0.79 -2.10 -5.16
CA GLY A 56 0.44 -1.88 -5.92
C GLY A 56 0.20 -1.35 -7.32
N GLU A 57 -0.84 -1.82 -8.00
CA GLU A 57 -1.25 -1.29 -9.31
C GLU A 57 -1.79 0.13 -9.20
N ALA A 58 -2.56 0.44 -8.17
CA ALA A 58 -3.02 1.79 -7.86
C ALA A 58 -1.84 2.73 -7.55
N PHE A 59 -0.86 2.26 -6.77
CA PHE A 59 0.37 3.01 -6.48
C PHE A 59 1.20 3.27 -7.74
N ARG A 60 1.34 2.27 -8.63
CA ARG A 60 1.99 2.41 -9.94
C ARG A 60 1.23 3.39 -10.84
N GLY A 61 -0.10 3.32 -10.85
CA GLY A 61 -0.97 4.23 -11.61
C GLY A 61 -0.95 5.67 -11.11
N ALA A 62 -0.58 5.90 -9.84
CA ALA A 62 -0.47 7.23 -9.24
C ALA A 62 0.78 8.02 -9.68
N GLY A 63 1.68 7.44 -10.47
CA GLY A 63 2.75 8.18 -11.16
C GLY A 63 3.94 8.58 -10.30
N TRP A 64 4.18 7.90 -9.18
CA TRP A 64 5.34 8.17 -8.32
C TRP A 64 6.67 7.99 -9.07
N ARG A 65 7.53 9.03 -9.06
CA ARG A 65 8.90 8.97 -9.60
C ARG A 65 9.89 8.89 -8.45
N LEU A 66 10.87 7.99 -8.56
CA LEU A 66 11.96 7.89 -7.57
C LEU A 66 12.65 9.26 -7.43
N PRO A 67 13.02 9.67 -6.20
CA PRO A 67 13.82 10.88 -5.98
C PRO A 67 15.07 10.89 -6.85
N GLU A 68 15.43 12.05 -7.42
CA GLU A 68 16.69 12.18 -8.17
C GLU A 68 17.88 11.83 -7.27
N GLY A 69 18.69 10.86 -7.70
CA GLY A 69 19.78 10.27 -6.91
C GLY A 69 19.48 8.89 -6.31
N ALA A 70 18.21 8.49 -6.19
CA ALA A 70 17.81 7.17 -5.71
C ALA A 70 17.84 6.09 -6.81
N ARG A 71 18.80 6.12 -7.74
CA ARG A 71 18.92 5.04 -8.73
C ARG A 71 19.54 3.82 -8.04
N PRO A 72 18.81 2.69 -7.91
CA PRO A 72 19.39 1.50 -7.32
C PRO A 72 20.57 1.05 -8.18
N SER A 73 21.72 0.85 -7.53
CA SER A 73 22.93 0.33 -8.16
C SER A 73 22.58 -0.86 -9.06
N ALA A 74 23.09 -0.87 -10.28
CA ALA A 74 22.90 -1.99 -11.20
C ALA A 74 23.69 -3.23 -10.74
N TRP A 75 24.68 -3.06 -9.87
CA TRP A 75 25.61 -4.12 -9.47
C TRP A 75 24.95 -5.36 -8.87
N PRO A 76 23.99 -5.28 -7.92
CA PRO A 76 23.29 -6.45 -7.42
C PRO A 76 22.49 -7.21 -8.50
N ARG A 77 22.02 -6.51 -9.54
CA ARG A 77 21.34 -7.14 -10.68
C ARG A 77 22.35 -7.85 -11.59
N VAL A 78 23.48 -7.23 -11.87
CA VAL A 78 24.56 -7.80 -12.68
C VAL A 78 25.16 -9.03 -12.01
N ILE A 79 25.47 -8.95 -10.71
CA ILE A 79 26.01 -10.07 -9.92
C ILE A 79 25.01 -11.24 -9.90
N ARG A 80 23.72 -10.96 -9.64
CA ARG A 80 22.67 -11.99 -9.65
C ARG A 80 22.51 -12.65 -11.02
N LEU A 81 22.60 -11.88 -12.10
CA LEU A 81 22.55 -12.41 -13.47
C LEU A 81 23.75 -13.30 -13.76
N ALA A 82 24.97 -12.85 -13.43
CA ALA A 82 26.20 -13.60 -13.65
C ALA A 82 26.21 -14.92 -12.87
N ILE A 83 25.89 -14.89 -11.58
CA ILE A 83 25.81 -16.11 -10.75
C ILE A 83 24.66 -17.01 -11.19
N GLY A 84 23.52 -16.42 -11.58
CA GLY A 84 22.39 -17.15 -12.15
C GLY A 84 22.76 -17.91 -13.42
N PHE A 85 23.50 -17.27 -14.34
CA PHE A 85 23.99 -17.89 -15.57
C PHE A 85 24.94 -19.05 -15.26
N LEU A 86 25.91 -18.86 -14.35
CA LEU A 86 26.81 -19.93 -13.92
C LEU A 86 26.04 -21.09 -13.28
N HIS A 87 25.06 -20.80 -12.42
CA HIS A 87 24.24 -21.83 -11.77
C HIS A 87 23.50 -22.70 -12.81
N VAL A 88 22.88 -22.07 -13.81
CA VAL A 88 22.17 -22.79 -14.89
C VAL A 88 23.14 -23.59 -15.75
N LEU A 89 24.27 -22.99 -16.17
CA LEU A 89 25.28 -23.64 -16.98
C LEU A 89 25.80 -24.92 -16.32
N PHE A 90 26.23 -24.84 -15.06
CA PHE A 90 26.73 -26.02 -14.34
C PHE A 90 25.62 -27.00 -13.97
N SER A 91 24.37 -26.55 -13.82
CA SER A 91 23.22 -27.45 -13.67
C SER A 91 22.97 -28.27 -14.94
N ILE A 92 23.10 -27.66 -16.12
CA ILE A 92 22.98 -28.37 -17.41
C ILE A 92 24.10 -29.39 -17.57
N VAL A 93 25.35 -29.01 -17.28
CA VAL A 93 26.50 -29.94 -17.35
C VAL A 93 26.30 -31.11 -16.40
N TRP A 94 25.84 -30.85 -15.18
CA TRP A 94 25.62 -31.88 -14.16
C TRP A 94 24.44 -32.81 -14.51
N LEU A 95 23.29 -32.26 -14.92
CA LEU A 95 22.15 -33.05 -15.38
C LEU A 95 22.52 -33.85 -16.63
N GLY A 96 23.25 -33.24 -17.57
CA GLY A 96 23.76 -33.88 -18.77
C GLY A 96 24.66 -35.08 -18.44
N ALA A 97 25.53 -34.98 -17.43
CA ALA A 97 26.34 -36.10 -16.96
C ALA A 97 25.48 -37.24 -16.40
N ILE A 98 24.41 -36.93 -15.66
CA ILE A 98 23.48 -37.94 -15.15
C ILE A 98 22.78 -38.63 -16.32
N PHE A 99 22.23 -37.90 -17.28
CA PHE A 99 21.57 -38.47 -18.47
C PHE A 99 22.54 -39.27 -19.35
N TYR A 100 23.78 -38.81 -19.51
CA TYR A 100 24.81 -39.50 -20.28
C TYR A 100 25.10 -40.90 -19.73
N VAL A 101 25.24 -41.03 -18.40
CA VAL A 101 25.42 -42.33 -17.73
C VAL A 101 24.22 -43.25 -17.94
N HIS A 102 22.99 -42.72 -17.92
CA HIS A 102 21.77 -43.54 -18.01
C HIS A 102 21.37 -43.91 -19.44
N LEU A 103 21.57 -43.02 -20.41
CA LEU A 103 21.14 -43.20 -21.80
C LEU A 103 22.20 -43.84 -22.70
N PHE A 104 23.48 -43.48 -22.51
CA PHE A 104 24.54 -43.89 -23.43
C PHE A 104 25.46 -44.97 -22.86
N MET A 105 25.84 -44.88 -21.57
CA MET A 105 26.67 -45.93 -20.96
C MET A 105 25.84 -47.08 -20.41
N GLY A 106 24.70 -46.80 -19.78
CA GLY A 106 23.91 -47.79 -19.05
C GLY A 106 24.56 -48.16 -17.71
N PRO A 107 23.90 -47.98 -16.55
CA PRO A 107 24.53 -48.19 -15.24
C PRO A 107 25.10 -49.61 -15.02
N ARG A 108 24.60 -50.61 -15.77
CA ARG A 108 25.03 -52.01 -15.68
C ARG A 108 26.36 -52.30 -16.41
N SER A 109 26.82 -51.42 -17.31
CA SER A 109 28.06 -51.62 -18.09
C SER A 109 29.33 -51.20 -17.34
N LEU A 110 29.19 -50.55 -16.18
CA LEU A 110 30.29 -49.96 -15.39
C LEU A 110 30.89 -50.96 -14.41
N THR A 111 31.46 -52.05 -14.93
CA THR A 111 32.03 -53.14 -14.12
C THR A 111 33.40 -52.82 -13.52
N GLY A 112 34.23 -51.99 -14.20
CA GLY A 112 35.58 -51.60 -13.77
C GLY A 112 35.69 -50.31 -12.93
N GLY A 113 34.57 -49.86 -12.36
CA GLY A 113 34.44 -48.57 -11.67
C GLY A 113 34.22 -47.39 -12.63
N LEU A 114 33.98 -46.21 -12.07
CA LEU A 114 33.62 -45.01 -12.82
C LEU A 114 34.85 -44.37 -13.51
N PRO A 115 34.72 -43.84 -14.74
CA PRO A 115 35.79 -43.09 -15.38
C PRO A 115 36.21 -41.86 -14.58
N LYS A 116 37.52 -41.69 -14.35
CA LYS A 116 38.07 -40.60 -13.51
C LYS A 116 37.79 -39.20 -14.07
N SER A 117 37.57 -39.04 -15.37
CA SER A 117 37.16 -37.77 -16.00
C SER A 117 35.74 -37.40 -15.62
N GLU A 118 34.80 -38.34 -15.76
CA GLU A 118 33.38 -38.15 -15.46
C GLU A 118 33.14 -37.88 -13.97
N VAL A 119 33.83 -38.60 -13.08
CA VAL A 119 33.73 -38.36 -11.63
C VAL A 119 34.25 -36.97 -11.25
N ARG A 120 35.34 -36.51 -11.87
CA ARG A 120 35.88 -35.16 -11.62
C ARG A 120 34.94 -34.08 -12.13
N LEU A 121 34.38 -34.27 -13.33
CA LEU A 121 33.42 -33.35 -13.92
C LEU A 121 32.16 -33.25 -13.05
N GLY A 122 31.58 -34.39 -12.67
CA GLY A 122 30.37 -34.45 -11.84
C GLY A 122 30.55 -33.85 -10.44
N ARG A 123 31.70 -34.06 -9.78
CA ARG A 123 32.00 -33.44 -8.48
C ARG A 123 32.22 -31.94 -8.58
N ALA A 124 32.94 -31.49 -9.62
CA ALA A 124 33.19 -30.07 -9.84
C ALA A 124 31.89 -29.32 -10.16
N SER A 125 31.04 -29.86 -11.04
CA SER A 125 29.74 -29.26 -11.37
C SER A 125 28.80 -29.23 -10.17
N LEU A 126 28.75 -30.30 -9.37
CA LEU A 126 27.94 -30.38 -8.16
C LEU A 126 28.36 -29.33 -7.11
N LEU A 127 29.67 -29.18 -6.88
CA LEU A 127 30.20 -28.16 -5.96
C LEU A 127 29.88 -26.74 -6.44
N LEU A 128 30.04 -26.47 -7.74
CA LEU A 128 29.74 -25.17 -8.33
C LEU A 128 28.24 -24.83 -8.28
N VAL A 129 27.35 -25.80 -8.54
CA VAL A 129 25.90 -25.63 -8.38
C VAL A 129 25.53 -25.37 -6.92
N GLY A 130 26.16 -26.07 -5.97
CA GLY A 130 25.97 -25.84 -4.54
C GLY A 130 26.40 -24.43 -4.08
N LEU A 131 27.61 -24.01 -4.44
CA LEU A 131 28.15 -22.69 -4.09
C LEU A 131 27.31 -21.56 -4.71
N THR A 132 27.02 -21.65 -6.01
CA THR A 132 26.20 -20.66 -6.71
C THR A 132 24.76 -20.65 -6.18
N GLY A 133 24.20 -21.81 -5.82
CA GLY A 133 22.88 -21.95 -5.22
C GLY A 133 22.77 -21.32 -3.83
N LEU A 134 23.80 -21.46 -2.99
CA LEU A 134 23.89 -20.80 -1.68
C LEU A 134 23.91 -19.27 -1.85
N VAL A 135 24.74 -18.76 -2.75
CA VAL A 135 24.83 -17.32 -3.02
C VAL A 135 23.51 -16.78 -3.59
N LEU A 136 22.87 -17.48 -4.54
CA LEU A 136 21.57 -17.08 -5.07
C LEU A 136 20.46 -17.13 -4.03
N THR A 137 20.51 -18.08 -3.10
CA THR A 137 19.57 -18.18 -1.98
C THR A 137 19.71 -16.99 -1.05
N TRP A 138 20.95 -16.65 -0.67
CA TRP A 138 21.27 -15.48 0.13
C TRP A 138 20.82 -14.17 -0.54
N LEU A 139 21.07 -14.02 -1.85
CA LEU A 139 20.68 -12.82 -2.60
C LEU A 139 19.16 -12.71 -2.87
N ARG A 140 18.38 -13.76 -2.62
CA ARG A 140 16.96 -13.85 -2.98
C ARG A 140 16.02 -13.97 -1.78
N LEU A 141 16.49 -14.42 -0.62
CA LEU A 141 15.70 -14.46 0.61
C LEU A 141 15.81 -13.14 1.38
N PRO A 142 14.71 -12.44 1.64
CA PRO A 142 14.73 -11.17 2.39
C PRO A 142 14.83 -11.38 3.91
N ALA A 143 14.34 -12.52 4.41
CA ALA A 143 14.40 -12.91 5.82
C ALA A 143 14.32 -14.44 5.93
N TRP A 144 14.87 -14.98 7.03
CA TRP A 144 14.85 -16.43 7.29
C TRP A 144 13.44 -16.98 7.44
N THR A 145 12.51 -16.20 7.98
CA THR A 145 11.10 -16.58 8.13
C THR A 145 10.40 -16.89 6.82
N ALA A 146 10.86 -16.28 5.72
CA ALA A 146 10.29 -16.50 4.39
C ALA A 146 10.47 -17.95 3.90
N LEU A 147 11.37 -18.73 4.49
CA LEU A 147 11.58 -20.14 4.16
C LEU A 147 10.36 -21.01 4.47
N TRP A 148 9.60 -20.69 5.50
CA TRP A 148 8.43 -21.49 5.93
C TRP A 148 7.08 -20.76 5.79
N THR A 149 7.08 -19.45 5.52
CA THR A 149 5.83 -18.67 5.36
C THR A 149 5.48 -18.36 3.91
N THR A 150 6.36 -18.64 2.95
CA THR A 150 6.15 -18.30 1.54
C THR A 150 6.21 -19.53 0.65
N THR A 151 5.40 -19.53 -0.41
CA THR A 151 5.41 -20.59 -1.45
C THR A 151 6.82 -20.79 -2.02
N PHE A 152 7.56 -19.70 -2.26
CA PHE A 152 8.93 -19.80 -2.76
C PHE A 152 9.89 -20.46 -1.77
N GLY A 153 9.83 -20.10 -0.49
CA GLY A 153 10.69 -20.63 0.55
C GLY A 153 10.46 -22.12 0.79
N ILE A 154 9.20 -22.55 0.84
CA ILE A 154 8.83 -23.96 1.04
C ILE A 154 9.38 -24.81 -0.10
N VAL A 155 9.14 -24.39 -1.35
CA VAL A 155 9.67 -25.09 -2.53
C VAL A 155 11.20 -25.05 -2.58
N LEU A 156 11.83 -23.97 -2.11
CA LEU A 156 13.29 -23.88 -1.99
C LEU A 156 13.83 -24.90 -0.98
N MET A 157 13.20 -25.06 0.18
CA MET A 157 13.60 -26.06 1.17
C MET A 157 13.52 -27.48 0.61
N VAL A 158 12.42 -27.82 -0.08
CA VAL A 158 12.25 -29.11 -0.75
C VAL A 158 13.38 -29.32 -1.78
N LYS A 159 13.65 -28.33 -2.64
CA LYS A 159 14.71 -28.39 -3.65
C LYS A 159 16.10 -28.58 -3.03
N VAL A 160 16.41 -27.85 -1.96
CA VAL A 160 17.70 -27.96 -1.26
C VAL A 160 17.84 -29.33 -0.60
N GLY A 161 16.78 -29.86 0.03
CA GLY A 161 16.78 -31.21 0.59
C GLY A 161 17.07 -32.29 -0.47
N LEU A 162 16.39 -32.23 -1.63
CA LEU A 162 16.64 -33.12 -2.75
C LEU A 162 18.08 -33.02 -3.26
N PHE A 163 18.62 -31.80 -3.39
CA PHE A 163 19.99 -31.56 -3.84
C PHE A 163 21.02 -32.14 -2.85
N LEU A 164 20.84 -31.92 -1.54
CA LEU A 164 21.71 -32.50 -0.51
C LEU A 164 21.68 -34.03 -0.53
N GLY A 165 20.49 -34.63 -0.73
CA GLY A 165 20.36 -36.06 -0.95
C GLY A 165 21.20 -36.55 -2.14
N MET A 166 21.16 -35.82 -3.26
CA MET A 166 22.00 -36.13 -4.43
C MET A 166 23.51 -35.98 -4.16
N VAL A 167 23.91 -35.00 -3.35
CA VAL A 167 25.31 -34.83 -2.93
C VAL A 167 25.79 -36.05 -2.15
N VAL A 168 24.98 -36.54 -1.22
CA VAL A 168 25.28 -37.74 -0.43
C VAL A 168 25.38 -38.96 -1.33
N ILE A 169 24.42 -39.16 -2.24
CA ILE A 169 24.43 -40.28 -3.20
C ILE A 169 25.70 -40.21 -4.06
N ALA A 170 26.05 -39.04 -4.59
CA ALA A 170 27.25 -38.85 -5.39
C ALA A 170 28.53 -39.15 -4.59
N ALA A 171 28.62 -38.70 -3.34
CA ALA A 171 29.76 -38.98 -2.47
C ALA A 171 29.92 -40.48 -2.19
N VAL A 172 28.84 -41.18 -1.80
CA VAL A 172 28.84 -42.62 -1.54
C VAL A 172 29.19 -43.41 -2.79
N THR A 173 28.60 -43.05 -3.92
CA THR A 173 28.77 -43.76 -5.19
C THR A 173 30.20 -43.63 -5.72
N THR A 174 30.80 -42.44 -5.60
CA THR A 174 32.14 -42.15 -6.13
C THR A 174 33.29 -42.45 -5.16
N THR A 175 33.00 -42.95 -3.95
CA THR A 175 34.03 -43.32 -2.95
C THR A 175 33.88 -44.77 -2.51
N ARG A 176 32.78 -45.13 -1.85
CA ARG A 176 32.56 -46.47 -1.30
C ARG A 176 32.19 -47.46 -2.39
N ILE A 177 31.22 -47.13 -3.23
CA ILE A 177 30.74 -48.05 -4.27
C ILE A 177 31.77 -48.20 -5.40
N ASP A 178 32.41 -47.12 -5.85
CA ASP A 178 33.51 -47.20 -6.83
C ASP A 178 34.66 -48.10 -6.33
N ARG A 179 35.01 -48.02 -5.05
CA ARG A 179 36.01 -48.91 -4.45
C ARG A 179 35.52 -50.36 -4.43
N MET A 180 34.29 -50.60 -3.99
CA MET A 180 33.70 -51.96 -3.98
C MET A 180 33.63 -52.57 -5.38
N LEU A 181 33.25 -51.80 -6.40
CA LEU A 181 33.19 -52.24 -7.80
C LEU A 181 34.58 -52.59 -8.35
N ARG A 182 35.62 -51.81 -7.99
CA ARG A 182 37.02 -52.08 -8.36
C ARG A 182 37.59 -53.30 -7.64
N GLU A 183 37.24 -53.50 -6.37
CA GLU A 183 37.64 -54.67 -5.58
C GLU A 183 36.96 -55.94 -6.11
N SER A 184 35.68 -55.86 -6.51
CA SER A 184 34.96 -56.99 -7.12
C SER A 184 35.31 -57.29 -8.57
N SER A 185 36.08 -56.42 -9.25
CA SER A 185 36.51 -56.60 -10.65
C SER A 185 37.98 -56.96 -10.80
N GLN A 186 38.71 -57.18 -9.69
CA GLN A 186 40.03 -57.80 -9.76
C GLN A 186 39.88 -59.25 -10.24
N PRO A 187 40.52 -59.65 -11.36
CA PRO A 187 40.39 -61.00 -11.87
C PRO A 187 41.02 -61.97 -10.87
N ASP A 188 40.22 -62.95 -10.43
CA ASP A 188 40.77 -64.18 -9.87
C ASP A 188 41.69 -64.80 -10.92
N ARG A 189 42.92 -65.15 -10.53
CA ARG A 189 43.94 -65.66 -11.45
C ARG A 189 43.64 -67.13 -11.75
N THR A 190 42.65 -67.37 -12.58
CA THR A 190 42.37 -68.67 -13.18
C THR A 190 41.96 -68.43 -14.63
N PRO A 191 42.79 -68.78 -15.63
CA PRO A 191 42.40 -68.65 -17.03
C PRO A 191 41.22 -69.58 -17.31
N PRO A 192 40.14 -69.13 -17.97
CA PRO A 192 39.06 -70.02 -18.34
C PRO A 192 39.56 -70.97 -19.43
N SER A 193 39.63 -72.25 -19.10
CA SER A 193 39.98 -73.35 -20.00
C SER A 193 38.82 -73.72 -20.94
N ALA A 194 38.13 -72.74 -21.53
CA ALA A 194 37.01 -73.00 -22.43
C ALA A 194 37.36 -72.54 -23.84
N THR A 195 38.00 -73.45 -24.58
CA THR A 195 38.39 -73.26 -25.98
C THR A 195 37.33 -73.86 -26.91
N SER A 196 36.05 -73.56 -26.65
CA SER A 196 34.91 -74.11 -27.40
C SER A 196 34.02 -73.00 -27.97
N ILE A 197 33.22 -73.32 -28.99
CA ILE A 197 32.18 -72.43 -29.56
C ILE A 197 30.87 -73.20 -29.70
N THR A 198 29.73 -72.51 -29.77
CA THR A 198 28.43 -73.15 -29.95
C THR A 198 27.85 -72.81 -31.31
N TYR A 199 27.25 -73.80 -32.00
CA TYR A 199 26.53 -73.66 -33.26
C TYR A 199 25.33 -74.59 -33.26
N GLU A 200 24.13 -74.06 -33.53
CA GLU A 200 22.83 -74.76 -33.51
C GLU A 200 22.63 -75.63 -32.26
N GLY A 201 23.00 -75.09 -31.09
CA GLY A 201 22.85 -75.77 -29.80
C GLY A 201 23.87 -76.86 -29.51
N GLN A 202 24.85 -77.09 -30.39
CA GLN A 202 25.96 -78.03 -30.20
C GLN A 202 27.27 -77.28 -29.91
N THR A 203 28.07 -77.80 -29.00
CA THR A 203 29.36 -77.19 -28.62
C THR A 203 30.52 -77.89 -29.33
N TYR A 204 31.42 -77.13 -29.95
CA TYR A 204 32.57 -77.62 -30.71
C TYR A 204 33.89 -77.15 -30.08
N ASP A 205 34.87 -78.03 -29.96
CA ASP A 205 36.23 -77.69 -29.50
C ASP A 205 37.05 -77.07 -30.64
N VAL A 206 37.49 -75.82 -30.45
CA VAL A 206 38.30 -75.07 -31.43
C VAL A 206 39.78 -74.98 -31.04
N SER A 207 40.21 -75.60 -29.93
CA SER A 207 41.60 -75.56 -29.43
C SER A 207 42.64 -76.02 -30.45
N GLY A 208 42.30 -77.00 -31.29
CA GLY A 208 43.19 -77.53 -32.32
C GLY A 208 43.29 -76.67 -33.59
N SER A 209 42.49 -75.60 -33.71
CA SER A 209 42.43 -74.80 -34.94
C SER A 209 43.45 -73.66 -34.93
N ARG A 210 44.33 -73.61 -35.95
CA ARG A 210 45.29 -72.51 -36.15
C ARG A 210 44.63 -71.14 -36.36
N LEU A 211 43.34 -71.12 -36.70
CA LEU A 211 42.54 -69.92 -36.91
C LEU A 211 41.97 -69.32 -35.62
N TRP A 212 42.13 -70.02 -34.48
CA TRP A 212 41.66 -69.63 -33.16
C TRP A 212 42.84 -69.41 -32.21
N LYS A 213 43.62 -68.35 -32.45
CA LYS A 213 44.73 -67.97 -31.56
C LYS A 213 44.22 -67.27 -30.31
N ASP A 214 44.68 -67.71 -29.15
CA ASP A 214 44.32 -67.16 -27.84
C ASP A 214 42.79 -67.10 -27.60
N GLY A 215 42.05 -68.07 -28.15
CA GLY A 215 40.59 -68.13 -28.03
C GLY A 215 39.84 -67.10 -28.89
N VAL A 216 40.49 -66.50 -29.89
CA VAL A 216 39.86 -65.49 -30.76
C VAL A 216 40.04 -65.84 -32.24
N HIS A 217 38.95 -65.83 -32.99
CA HIS A 217 38.92 -65.93 -34.44
C HIS A 217 38.72 -64.56 -35.09
N MET A 218 39.61 -64.22 -36.04
CA MET A 218 39.57 -62.98 -36.82
C MET A 218 39.43 -61.68 -35.98
N ARG A 219 39.99 -61.67 -34.76
CA ARG A 219 39.90 -60.57 -33.78
C ARG A 219 38.47 -60.15 -33.38
N ARG A 220 37.45 -60.93 -33.77
CA ARG A 220 36.04 -60.56 -33.65
C ARG A 220 35.24 -61.58 -32.87
N HIS A 221 35.47 -62.88 -33.10
CA HIS A 221 34.72 -63.96 -32.47
C HIS A 221 35.57 -64.58 -31.38
N ARG A 222 35.00 -64.77 -30.18
CA ARG A 222 35.69 -65.36 -29.02
C ARG A 222 35.18 -66.78 -28.78
N THR A 223 35.91 -67.57 -28.00
CA THR A 223 35.41 -68.84 -27.48
C THR A 223 34.37 -68.61 -26.37
N GLY A 224 33.53 -69.60 -26.10
CA GLY A 224 32.49 -69.59 -25.07
C GLY A 224 31.19 -68.88 -25.46
N VAL A 225 31.00 -68.56 -26.75
CA VAL A 225 29.78 -67.92 -27.26
C VAL A 225 29.12 -68.76 -28.36
N ASP A 226 27.81 -68.60 -28.48
CA ASP A 226 27.02 -69.13 -29.61
C ASP A 226 27.27 -68.25 -30.86
N LEU A 227 27.74 -68.89 -31.92
CA LEU A 227 28.09 -68.28 -33.19
C LEU A 227 27.13 -68.69 -34.31
N THR A 228 25.98 -69.29 -33.99
CA THR A 228 24.95 -69.71 -34.96
C THR A 228 24.58 -68.58 -35.93
N GLU A 229 24.17 -67.42 -35.41
CA GLU A 229 23.84 -66.27 -36.25
C GLU A 229 25.08 -65.65 -36.92
N ALA A 230 26.22 -65.67 -36.23
CA ALA A 230 27.46 -65.07 -36.74
C ALA A 230 27.99 -65.83 -37.97
N LEU A 231 27.80 -67.16 -38.01
CA LEU A 231 28.24 -68.01 -39.10
C LEU A 231 27.48 -67.71 -40.41
N ALA A 232 26.22 -67.27 -40.34
CA ALA A 232 25.47 -66.85 -41.52
C ALA A 232 26.10 -65.67 -42.28
N SER A 233 26.98 -64.91 -41.60
CA SER A 233 27.73 -63.78 -42.16
C SER A 233 29.22 -64.06 -42.39
N ALA A 234 29.65 -65.32 -42.21
CA ALA A 234 31.03 -65.73 -42.35
C ALA A 234 31.40 -66.03 -43.82
N PRO A 235 32.69 -65.91 -44.20
CA PRO A 235 33.16 -66.25 -45.55
C PRO A 235 33.23 -67.77 -45.81
N HIS A 236 32.72 -68.60 -44.90
CA HIS A 236 32.70 -70.06 -44.94
C HIS A 236 31.40 -70.59 -44.32
N GLY A 237 30.91 -71.74 -44.76
CA GLY A 237 29.69 -72.35 -44.20
C GLY A 237 29.96 -73.28 -43.00
N PRO A 238 28.91 -73.94 -42.47
CA PRO A 238 28.99 -74.83 -41.31
C PRO A 238 29.84 -76.08 -41.50
N GLU A 239 30.19 -76.43 -42.74
CA GLU A 239 31.08 -77.56 -43.07
C GLU A 239 32.48 -77.47 -42.40
N VAL A 240 32.90 -76.28 -41.96
CA VAL A 240 34.15 -76.12 -41.19
C VAL A 240 34.06 -76.74 -39.79
N LEU A 241 32.86 -76.85 -39.23
CA LEU A 241 32.60 -77.40 -37.90
C LEU A 241 32.63 -78.93 -37.89
N ASP A 242 32.39 -79.58 -39.04
CA ASP A 242 32.50 -81.05 -39.19
C ASP A 242 33.92 -81.56 -38.91
N ARG A 243 34.92 -80.68 -39.01
CA ARG A 243 36.33 -80.99 -38.75
C ARG A 243 36.73 -80.81 -37.29
N LEU A 244 35.82 -80.34 -36.45
CA LEU A 244 36.06 -80.04 -35.05
C LEU A 244 35.38 -81.08 -34.15
N PRO A 245 35.99 -81.48 -33.02
CA PRO A 245 35.35 -82.37 -32.07
C PRO A 245 34.05 -81.75 -31.52
N CYS A 246 32.92 -82.44 -31.68
CA CYS A 246 31.64 -82.06 -31.06
C CYS A 246 31.62 -82.55 -29.61
N LEU A 247 31.48 -81.61 -28.67
CA LEU A 247 31.46 -81.82 -27.23
C LEU A 247 30.04 -82.08 -26.68
N GLY A 248 29.00 -81.97 -27.52
CA GLY A 248 27.60 -82.23 -27.15
C GLY A 248 26.75 -80.96 -26.93
N PRO A 249 25.48 -81.13 -26.47
CA PRO A 249 24.51 -80.05 -26.37
C PRO A 249 24.94 -78.97 -25.38
N PHE A 250 24.76 -77.71 -25.76
CA PHE A 250 25.15 -76.53 -24.99
C PHE A 250 24.48 -76.50 -23.62
N SER A 251 25.28 -76.54 -22.55
CA SER A 251 24.82 -76.21 -21.20
C SER A 251 24.95 -74.70 -21.01
N GLU A 252 23.82 -74.00 -20.82
CA GLU A 252 23.84 -72.57 -20.49
C GLU A 252 24.75 -72.31 -19.28
N PRO A 253 25.65 -71.32 -19.33
CA PRO A 253 26.34 -70.89 -18.13
C PRO A 253 25.30 -70.35 -17.12
N GLU A 254 25.40 -70.77 -15.85
CA GLU A 254 24.53 -70.26 -14.79
C GLU A 254 24.52 -68.71 -14.81
N PRO A 255 23.34 -68.07 -14.61
CA PRO A 255 23.25 -66.61 -14.63
C PRO A 255 24.16 -66.03 -13.54
N GLU A 256 25.22 -65.35 -13.99
CA GLU A 256 26.19 -64.70 -13.13
C GLU A 256 25.46 -63.74 -12.18
N ARG A 257 25.41 -64.07 -10.89
CA ARG A 257 24.71 -63.28 -9.89
C ARG A 257 25.35 -61.89 -9.84
N THR A 258 24.63 -60.88 -10.32
CA THR A 258 25.07 -59.48 -10.21
C THR A 258 25.57 -59.18 -8.79
N PRO A 259 26.83 -58.75 -8.62
CA PRO A 259 27.39 -58.47 -7.30
C PRO A 259 26.51 -57.49 -6.54
N ALA A 260 26.36 -57.67 -5.22
CA ALA A 260 25.52 -56.79 -4.39
C ALA A 260 25.89 -55.30 -4.56
N ALA A 261 27.18 -55.01 -4.78
CA ALA A 261 27.70 -53.68 -5.10
C ALA A 261 27.09 -53.08 -6.38
N MET A 262 26.88 -53.90 -7.43
CA MET A 262 26.28 -53.47 -8.69
C MET A 262 24.79 -53.16 -8.54
N ARG A 263 24.04 -53.97 -7.78
CA ARG A 263 22.61 -53.69 -7.51
C ARG A 263 22.42 -52.40 -6.71
N LEU A 264 23.29 -52.17 -5.73
CA LEU A 264 23.29 -50.94 -4.93
C LEU A 264 23.71 -49.72 -5.76
N PHE A 265 24.69 -49.87 -6.67
CA PHE A 265 25.08 -48.81 -7.60
C PHE A 265 23.90 -48.38 -8.49
N VAL A 266 23.20 -49.36 -9.07
CA VAL A 266 22.06 -49.12 -9.97
C VAL A 266 20.92 -48.42 -9.21
N SER A 267 20.56 -48.88 -8.01
CA SER A 267 19.48 -48.26 -7.23
C SER A 267 19.79 -46.80 -6.85
N LEU A 268 21.03 -46.53 -6.43
CA LEU A 268 21.49 -45.18 -6.12
C LEU A 268 21.50 -44.27 -7.36
N ALA A 269 21.91 -44.78 -8.52
CA ALA A 269 21.91 -44.04 -9.77
C ALA A 269 20.50 -43.60 -10.20
N TYR A 270 19.52 -44.51 -10.18
CA TYR A 270 18.13 -44.19 -10.49
C TYR A 270 17.48 -43.30 -9.41
N THR A 271 17.85 -43.45 -8.14
CA THR A 271 17.38 -42.55 -7.08
C THR A 271 17.87 -41.12 -7.30
N ALA A 272 19.13 -40.95 -7.72
CA ALA A 272 19.65 -39.65 -8.12
C ALA A 272 18.91 -39.07 -9.34
N LEU A 273 18.55 -39.90 -10.32
CA LEU A 273 17.73 -39.47 -11.47
C LEU A 273 16.34 -38.96 -11.04
N VAL A 274 15.66 -39.66 -10.12
CA VAL A 274 14.37 -39.21 -9.57
C VAL A 274 14.51 -37.87 -8.86
N PHE A 275 15.53 -37.70 -8.02
CA PHE A 275 15.79 -36.43 -7.34
C PHE A 275 16.07 -35.30 -8.34
N ALA A 276 16.81 -35.58 -9.41
CA ALA A 276 17.06 -34.61 -10.48
C ALA A 276 15.75 -34.14 -11.14
N VAL A 277 14.83 -35.05 -11.44
CA VAL A 277 13.51 -34.73 -12.01
C VAL A 277 12.66 -33.91 -11.04
N LEU A 278 12.62 -34.29 -9.75
CA LEU A 278 11.88 -33.54 -8.73
C LEU A 278 12.44 -32.13 -8.51
N ILE A 279 13.76 -31.95 -8.64
CA ILE A 279 14.41 -30.63 -8.61
C ILE A 279 13.94 -29.76 -9.80
N VAL A 280 13.80 -30.35 -11.01
CA VAL A 280 13.24 -29.64 -12.18
C VAL A 280 11.78 -29.29 -11.95
N PHE A 281 10.98 -30.17 -11.35
CA PHE A 281 9.59 -29.89 -10.99
C PHE A 281 9.48 -28.73 -10.00
N CYS A 282 10.35 -28.65 -8.99
CA CYS A 282 10.41 -27.50 -8.08
C CYS A 282 10.67 -26.18 -8.81
N VAL A 283 11.53 -26.19 -9.85
CA VAL A 283 11.80 -25.01 -10.69
C VAL A 283 10.58 -24.65 -11.54
N ALA A 284 9.87 -25.64 -12.10
CA ALA A 284 8.64 -25.43 -12.86
C ALA A 284 7.50 -24.90 -11.98
N TYR A 285 7.35 -25.41 -10.76
CA TYR A 285 6.35 -24.98 -9.79
C TYR A 285 6.52 -23.50 -9.42
N TRP A 286 7.75 -22.99 -9.31
CA TRP A 286 7.97 -21.55 -9.11
C TRP A 286 7.44 -20.67 -10.25
N LYS A 287 7.22 -21.22 -11.44
CA LYS A 287 6.70 -20.47 -12.60
C LYS A 287 5.19 -20.65 -12.79
N TRP A 288 4.66 -21.82 -12.46
CA TRP A 288 3.29 -22.22 -12.84
C TRP A 288 2.44 -22.81 -11.70
N GLY A 289 2.98 -22.94 -10.49
CA GLY A 289 2.26 -23.50 -9.35
C GLY A 289 1.35 -22.48 -8.65
N PRO A 290 0.20 -22.91 -8.10
CA PRO A 290 -0.63 -22.05 -7.25
C PRO A 290 0.10 -21.73 -5.93
N PRO A 291 -0.24 -20.62 -5.25
CA PRO A 291 0.34 -20.32 -3.95
C PRO A 291 -0.14 -21.32 -2.88
N PHE A 292 0.78 -21.85 -2.08
CA PHE A 292 0.47 -22.77 -0.97
C PHE A 292 -0.27 -22.09 0.19
N THR A 293 -0.24 -20.76 0.26
CA THR A 293 -0.80 -19.97 1.37
C THR A 293 -1.82 -18.96 0.85
N HIS A 294 -3.09 -19.37 0.73
CA HIS A 294 -4.22 -18.45 0.92
C HIS A 294 -4.65 -18.59 2.38
N SER A 295 -4.48 -17.56 3.19
CA SER A 295 -4.99 -17.63 4.57
C SER A 295 -6.51 -17.82 4.54
N GLU A 296 -7.01 -18.75 5.35
CA GLU A 296 -8.44 -19.01 5.52
C GLU A 296 -9.19 -17.73 5.92
N ALA A 297 -8.52 -16.85 6.67
CA ALA A 297 -9.00 -15.52 7.05
C ALA A 297 -9.37 -14.62 5.86
N LEU A 298 -8.61 -14.63 4.75
CA LEU A 298 -8.90 -13.81 3.58
C LEU A 298 -10.17 -14.28 2.84
N ARG A 299 -10.43 -15.59 2.82
CA ARG A 299 -11.66 -16.15 2.23
C ARG A 299 -12.88 -15.78 3.05
N TRP A 300 -12.77 -15.87 4.38
CA TRP A 300 -13.86 -15.51 5.30
C TRP A 300 -14.23 -14.03 5.24
N GLN A 301 -13.24 -13.14 5.13
CA GLN A 301 -13.50 -11.71 4.96
C GLN A 301 -14.21 -11.39 3.64
N ALA A 302 -13.91 -12.13 2.56
CA ALA A 302 -14.60 -11.97 1.28
C ALA A 302 -16.08 -12.39 1.37
N GLU A 303 -16.38 -13.53 2.01
CA GLU A 303 -17.77 -14.01 2.21
C GLU A 303 -18.60 -13.01 3.02
N LYS A 304 -18.05 -12.51 4.13
CA LYS A 304 -18.72 -11.51 4.98
C LYS A 304 -18.96 -10.19 4.25
N ASN A 305 -18.01 -9.73 3.42
CA ASN A 305 -18.21 -8.53 2.59
C ASN A 305 -19.35 -8.71 1.58
N ILE A 306 -19.45 -9.88 0.92
CA ILE A 306 -20.55 -10.17 0.00
C ILE A 306 -21.89 -10.16 0.75
N ALA A 307 -21.96 -10.73 1.95
CA ALA A 307 -23.14 -10.69 2.79
C ALA A 307 -23.60 -9.25 3.11
N CYS A 308 -22.65 -8.35 3.41
CA CYS A 308 -22.95 -6.93 3.59
C CYS A 308 -23.56 -6.33 2.32
N LEU A 309 -22.98 -6.60 1.16
CA LEU A 309 -23.43 -6.04 -0.12
C LEU A 309 -24.84 -6.51 -0.49
N GLU A 310 -25.13 -7.81 -0.41
CA GLU A 310 -26.43 -8.35 -0.77
C GLU A 310 -27.53 -7.91 0.20
N CYS A 311 -27.24 -7.84 1.49
CA CYS A 311 -28.17 -7.31 2.49
C CYS A 311 -28.46 -5.83 2.26
N HIS A 312 -27.43 -4.99 2.13
CA HIS A 312 -27.59 -3.55 1.98
C HIS A 312 -28.11 -3.12 0.61
N ARG A 313 -27.98 -3.97 -0.42
CA ARG A 313 -28.65 -3.75 -1.70
C ARG A 313 -30.18 -3.69 -1.56
N GLN A 314 -30.74 -4.43 -0.62
CA GLN A 314 -32.18 -4.46 -0.35
C GLN A 314 -32.55 -3.50 0.79
N ALA A 315 -31.80 -3.51 1.89
CA ALA A 315 -32.12 -2.73 3.08
C ALA A 315 -31.85 -1.22 2.92
N THR A 316 -30.80 -0.85 2.18
CA THR A 316 -30.39 0.55 1.98
C THR A 316 -29.92 0.78 0.53
N PRO A 317 -30.81 0.66 -0.46
CA PRO A 317 -30.44 0.64 -1.87
C PRO A 317 -29.69 1.90 -2.32
N GLY A 318 -30.02 3.08 -1.78
CA GLY A 318 -29.30 4.32 -2.08
C GLY A 318 -27.82 4.27 -1.70
N ILE A 319 -27.50 3.75 -0.50
CA ILE A 319 -26.12 3.58 -0.02
C ILE A 319 -25.37 2.60 -0.92
N TYR A 320 -25.99 1.46 -1.22
CA TYR A 320 -25.40 0.45 -2.10
C TYR A 320 -25.13 1.01 -3.51
N LEU A 321 -26.09 1.75 -4.07
CA LEU A 321 -25.96 2.35 -5.40
C LEU A 321 -24.86 3.41 -5.45
N ASP A 322 -24.73 4.25 -4.42
CA ASP A 322 -23.64 5.23 -4.34
C ASP A 322 -22.28 4.55 -4.24
N TRP A 323 -22.15 3.56 -3.35
CA TRP A 323 -20.92 2.77 -3.23
C TRP A 323 -20.58 2.09 -4.55
N SER A 324 -21.52 1.38 -5.18
CA SER A 324 -21.26 0.63 -6.43
C SER A 324 -20.79 1.52 -7.58
N ARG A 325 -21.12 2.82 -7.54
CA ARG A 325 -20.70 3.84 -8.52
C ARG A 325 -19.44 4.61 -8.10
N SER A 326 -18.83 4.28 -6.98
CA SER A 326 -17.61 4.89 -6.46
C SER A 326 -16.34 4.28 -7.07
N LEU A 327 -15.21 4.99 -6.94
CA LEU A 327 -13.90 4.41 -7.24
C LEU A 327 -13.54 3.28 -6.25
N HIS A 328 -13.97 3.39 -5.00
CA HIS A 328 -13.78 2.35 -3.98
C HIS A 328 -14.37 1.00 -4.42
N ALA A 329 -15.59 0.98 -4.96
CA ALA A 329 -16.18 -0.26 -5.47
C ALA A 329 -15.42 -0.82 -6.69
N ARG A 330 -14.98 0.04 -7.62
CA ARG A 330 -14.15 -0.39 -8.77
C ARG A 330 -12.82 -1.01 -8.33
N LEU A 331 -12.27 -0.53 -7.21
CA LEU A 331 -11.07 -1.05 -6.57
C LEU A 331 -11.35 -2.15 -5.53
N ARG A 332 -12.59 -2.65 -5.45
CA ARG A 332 -13.04 -3.73 -4.54
C ARG A 332 -12.91 -3.41 -3.04
N VAL A 333 -12.85 -2.14 -2.67
CA VAL A 333 -12.99 -1.68 -1.28
C VAL A 333 -14.47 -1.79 -0.89
N GLY A 334 -14.83 -2.96 -0.35
CA GLY A 334 -16.17 -3.28 0.17
C GLY A 334 -16.46 -2.70 1.56
N CYS A 335 -17.69 -2.89 2.04
CA CYS A 335 -18.22 -2.27 3.26
C CYS A 335 -17.31 -2.48 4.50
N LEU A 336 -16.82 -3.71 4.70
CA LEU A 336 -16.03 -4.04 5.90
C LEU A 336 -14.64 -3.41 5.88
N HIS A 337 -14.09 -3.01 4.74
CA HIS A 337 -12.80 -2.32 4.72
C HIS A 337 -12.85 -0.98 5.47
N CYS A 338 -14.02 -0.34 5.50
CA CYS A 338 -14.23 0.91 6.23
C CYS A 338 -14.96 0.70 7.56
N HIS A 339 -15.99 -0.15 7.57
CA HIS A 339 -16.88 -0.27 8.73
C HIS A 339 -16.43 -1.33 9.74
N GLN A 340 -15.50 -2.23 9.41
CA GLN A 340 -15.09 -3.27 10.36
C GLN A 340 -14.37 -2.66 11.56
N ALA A 341 -14.91 -2.96 12.75
CA ALA A 341 -14.37 -2.57 14.04
C ALA A 341 -13.82 -3.80 14.78
N GLY A 342 -12.91 -3.57 15.72
CA GLY A 342 -12.54 -4.55 16.73
C GLY A 342 -13.68 -4.76 17.73
N GLU A 343 -13.76 -5.94 18.34
CA GLU A 343 -14.85 -6.27 19.29
C GLU A 343 -14.93 -5.31 20.49
N ASN A 344 -13.79 -4.73 20.86
CA ASN A 344 -13.64 -3.81 21.99
C ASN A 344 -13.55 -2.34 21.57
N ASP A 345 -13.74 -2.01 20.29
CA ASP A 345 -13.67 -0.63 19.85
C ASP A 345 -14.88 0.16 20.41
N PRO A 346 -14.67 1.42 20.85
CA PRO A 346 -15.72 2.22 21.50
C PRO A 346 -16.87 2.59 20.55
N ASP A 347 -16.69 2.41 19.25
CA ASP A 347 -17.61 2.78 18.18
C ASP A 347 -18.41 1.61 17.58
N VAL A 348 -18.24 0.39 18.12
CA VAL A 348 -19.03 -0.78 17.70
C VAL A 348 -20.53 -0.51 17.84
N SER A 349 -21.25 -0.72 16.73
CA SER A 349 -22.69 -0.54 16.64
C SER A 349 -23.47 -1.73 17.20
N ARG A 350 -23.88 -1.62 18.47
CA ARG A 350 -24.75 -2.61 19.13
C ARG A 350 -26.14 -2.71 18.49
N THR A 351 -26.60 -1.67 17.80
CA THR A 351 -27.88 -1.71 17.08
C THR A 351 -27.77 -2.51 15.78
N HIS A 352 -26.64 -2.41 15.08
CA HIS A 352 -26.37 -3.23 13.89
C HIS A 352 -26.13 -4.69 14.26
N GLU A 353 -25.49 -4.96 15.40
CA GLU A 353 -25.27 -6.33 15.90
C GLU A 353 -26.57 -7.15 16.01
N ARG A 354 -27.69 -6.50 16.40
CA ARG A 354 -29.02 -7.13 16.45
C ARG A 354 -29.57 -7.56 15.08
N GLN A 355 -29.05 -7.01 13.98
CA GLN A 355 -29.49 -7.40 12.63
C GLN A 355 -29.05 -8.82 12.26
N TYR A 356 -28.04 -9.36 12.94
CA TYR A 356 -27.59 -10.76 12.76
C TYR A 356 -28.41 -11.79 13.54
N GLN A 357 -29.52 -11.37 14.15
CA GLN A 357 -30.49 -12.24 14.85
C GLN A 357 -31.78 -12.43 14.03
N ARG A 358 -31.77 -12.04 12.75
CA ARG A 358 -32.92 -12.08 11.86
C ARG A 358 -33.04 -13.45 11.21
N THR A 359 -34.26 -13.99 11.17
CA THR A 359 -34.57 -15.27 10.49
C THR A 359 -35.18 -15.05 9.11
N ASP A 360 -35.60 -13.84 8.79
CA ASP A 360 -36.27 -13.47 7.54
C ASP A 360 -35.29 -13.06 6.42
N HIS A 361 -33.99 -13.09 6.68
CA HIS A 361 -32.96 -12.70 5.71
C HIS A 361 -31.73 -13.62 5.77
N PRO A 362 -31.26 -14.17 4.63
CA PRO A 362 -30.20 -15.18 4.61
C PRO A 362 -28.87 -14.70 5.20
N TYR A 363 -28.59 -13.40 5.08
CA TYR A 363 -27.38 -12.76 5.60
C TYR A 363 -27.55 -12.16 7.01
N GLY A 364 -28.75 -12.27 7.59
CA GLY A 364 -29.07 -11.77 8.92
C GLY A 364 -28.79 -12.77 10.04
N THR A 365 -27.86 -13.70 9.84
CA THR A 365 -27.56 -14.80 10.78
C THR A 365 -26.20 -14.63 11.46
N PRO A 366 -25.94 -15.28 12.61
CA PRO A 366 -24.66 -15.18 13.33
C PRO A 366 -23.43 -15.58 12.48
N ARG A 367 -23.61 -16.40 11.44
CA ARG A 367 -22.54 -16.79 10.49
C ARG A 367 -21.83 -15.57 9.88
N TYR A 368 -22.59 -14.53 9.55
CA TYR A 368 -22.07 -13.33 8.89
C TYR A 368 -21.78 -12.19 9.88
N GLN A 369 -21.99 -12.42 11.18
CA GLN A 369 -21.78 -11.42 12.21
C GLN A 369 -20.34 -10.92 12.20
N THR A 370 -20.23 -9.59 12.15
CA THR A 370 -18.96 -8.88 12.20
C THR A 370 -19.19 -7.59 13.00
N PRO A 371 -18.34 -7.25 13.98
CA PRO A 371 -18.42 -5.96 14.65
C PRO A 371 -18.20 -4.84 13.62
N VAL A 372 -19.10 -3.87 13.61
CA VAL A 372 -19.03 -2.73 12.69
C VAL A 372 -19.19 -1.42 13.42
N ALA A 373 -18.40 -0.41 13.04
CA ALA A 373 -18.60 0.97 13.41
C ALA A 373 -19.59 1.62 12.43
N ALA A 374 -20.65 2.25 12.94
CA ALA A 374 -21.60 2.97 12.09
C ALA A 374 -20.98 4.25 11.50
N THR A 375 -20.12 4.90 12.28
CA THR A 375 -19.45 6.14 11.91
C THR A 375 -17.97 5.87 11.68
N VAL A 376 -17.55 5.91 10.42
CA VAL A 376 -16.14 5.76 10.02
C VAL A 376 -15.38 7.03 10.36
N SER A 377 -14.21 6.89 10.98
CA SER A 377 -13.35 8.02 11.38
C SER A 377 -12.21 8.25 10.38
N PRO A 378 -11.50 9.39 10.46
CA PRO A 378 -10.27 9.60 9.70
C PRO A 378 -9.19 8.53 9.95
N ARG A 379 -9.18 7.88 11.13
CA ARG A 379 -8.22 6.80 11.42
C ARG A 379 -8.47 5.55 10.57
N ASP A 380 -9.73 5.26 10.25
CA ASP A 380 -10.06 4.18 9.32
C ASP A 380 -9.59 4.52 7.90
N CYS A 381 -9.79 5.77 7.48
CA CYS A 381 -9.29 6.26 6.20
C CYS A 381 -7.75 6.19 6.13
N ALA A 382 -7.05 6.44 7.24
CA ALA A 382 -5.60 6.45 7.32
C ALA A 382 -4.95 5.08 7.04
N ARG A 383 -5.71 3.97 7.13
CA ARG A 383 -5.24 2.63 6.77
C ARG A 383 -4.78 2.56 5.30
N CYS A 384 -5.41 3.36 4.42
CA CYS A 384 -5.07 3.47 2.99
C CYS A 384 -4.62 4.88 2.58
N HIS A 385 -5.03 5.92 3.30
CA HIS A 385 -4.75 7.33 3.01
C HIS A 385 -4.00 8.05 4.15
N PRO A 386 -2.85 7.54 4.62
CA PRO A 386 -2.15 8.11 5.77
C PRO A 386 -1.67 9.55 5.52
N GLY A 387 -1.23 9.85 4.29
CA GLY A 387 -0.81 11.20 3.89
C GLY A 387 -1.92 12.22 4.05
N PRO A 388 -3.03 12.13 3.27
CA PRO A 388 -4.17 13.04 3.39
C PRO A 388 -4.70 13.22 4.81
N VAL A 389 -4.77 12.14 5.60
CA VAL A 389 -5.25 12.21 6.99
C VAL A 389 -4.29 13.01 7.88
N GLU A 390 -2.97 12.83 7.72
CA GLU A 390 -1.96 13.61 8.45
C GLU A 390 -1.95 15.09 8.02
N GLU A 391 -2.22 15.38 6.76
CA GLU A 391 -2.37 16.76 6.30
C GLU A 391 -3.65 17.41 6.85
N PHE A 392 -4.74 16.64 6.89
CA PHE A 392 -6.00 17.09 7.44
C PHE A 392 -5.91 17.34 8.95
N SER A 393 -5.26 16.45 9.70
CA SER A 393 -5.17 16.50 11.17
C SER A 393 -4.49 17.77 11.70
N ARG A 394 -3.51 18.30 10.96
CA ARG A 394 -2.83 19.58 11.27
C ARG A 394 -3.60 20.83 10.79
N SER A 395 -4.63 20.64 9.98
CA SER A 395 -5.40 21.74 9.39
C SER A 395 -6.37 22.35 10.41
N LYS A 396 -6.82 23.59 10.13
CA LYS A 396 -7.88 24.23 10.93
C LYS A 396 -9.23 23.54 10.82
N HIS A 397 -9.47 22.79 9.75
CA HIS A 397 -10.70 22.01 9.60
C HIS A 397 -10.79 20.91 10.67
N ALA A 398 -9.70 20.21 10.97
CA ALA A 398 -9.69 19.23 12.06
C ALA A 398 -9.90 19.89 13.44
N GLY A 399 -9.38 21.09 13.65
CA GLY A 399 -9.46 21.85 14.91
C GLY A 399 -10.64 22.83 15.01
N THR A 400 -11.57 22.86 14.05
CA THR A 400 -12.54 23.97 13.96
C THR A 400 -13.46 24.07 15.17
N LEU A 401 -13.84 22.93 15.77
CA LEU A 401 -14.66 22.90 16.98
C LEU A 401 -13.95 23.57 18.18
N ASP A 402 -12.64 23.39 18.31
CA ASP A 402 -11.85 24.04 19.35
C ASP A 402 -11.69 25.54 19.07
N ILE A 403 -11.51 25.91 17.80
CA ILE A 403 -11.36 27.30 17.36
C ILE A 403 -12.61 28.10 17.69
N ILE A 404 -13.80 27.65 17.29
CA ILE A 404 -15.05 28.39 17.55
C ILE A 404 -15.32 28.53 19.04
N ARG A 405 -14.98 27.53 19.86
CA ARG A 405 -15.16 27.60 21.32
C ARG A 405 -14.23 28.62 21.99
N ARG A 406 -13.17 29.07 21.30
CA ARG A 406 -12.22 30.08 21.78
C ARG A 406 -12.54 31.48 21.24
N ILE A 407 -12.90 31.60 19.96
CA ILE A 407 -13.26 32.90 19.37
C ILE A 407 -14.67 33.34 19.79
N ASP A 408 -15.59 32.39 19.87
CA ASP A 408 -17.01 32.60 20.16
C ASP A 408 -17.37 31.88 21.47
N PRO A 409 -16.86 32.34 22.62
CA PRO A 409 -17.03 31.68 23.92
C PRO A 409 -18.51 31.57 24.31
N TRP A 410 -19.35 32.47 23.81
CA TRP A 410 -20.80 32.39 23.96
C TRP A 410 -21.37 31.05 23.47
N LEU A 411 -20.77 30.41 22.45
CA LEU A 411 -21.17 29.06 22.00
C LEU A 411 -21.08 27.99 23.11
N ARG A 412 -20.19 28.18 24.10
CA ARG A 412 -20.04 27.35 25.29
C ARG A 412 -20.86 27.87 26.47
N ASP A 413 -20.88 29.19 26.65
CA ASP A 413 -21.26 29.85 27.89
C ASP A 413 -22.71 30.39 27.90
N GLY A 414 -23.46 30.35 26.78
CA GLY A 414 -24.90 30.66 26.74
C GLY A 414 -25.41 31.28 25.43
N MET A 415 -26.71 31.57 25.35
CA MET A 415 -27.46 32.13 24.19
C MET A 415 -27.91 31.14 23.11
N ASN A 416 -27.37 29.94 23.11
CA ASN A 416 -27.92 28.87 22.29
C ASN A 416 -28.30 27.66 23.15
N SER A 417 -29.48 27.16 22.88
CA SER A 417 -29.95 25.88 23.38
C SER A 417 -29.14 24.73 22.76
N PRO A 418 -29.13 23.54 23.40
CA PRO A 418 -28.56 22.35 22.80
C PRO A 418 -29.11 22.04 21.40
N ILE A 419 -30.38 22.35 21.12
CA ILE A 419 -31.02 22.09 19.82
C ILE A 419 -30.57 23.08 18.75
N GLU A 420 -30.39 24.37 19.07
CA GLU A 420 -29.86 25.37 18.13
C GLU A 420 -28.43 25.01 17.71
N ARG A 421 -27.59 24.61 18.68
CA ARG A 421 -26.22 24.14 18.39
C ARG A 421 -26.20 22.90 17.49
N ALA A 422 -27.02 21.90 17.83
CA ALA A 422 -27.07 20.64 17.09
C ALA A 422 -27.61 20.82 15.67
N SER A 423 -28.56 21.73 15.47
CA SER A 423 -29.25 21.93 14.19
C SER A 423 -28.47 22.85 13.24
N GLY A 424 -27.74 23.83 13.76
CA GLY A 424 -26.97 24.79 12.94
C GLY A 424 -25.46 24.57 13.02
N CYS A 425 -24.86 24.91 14.17
CA CYS A 425 -23.40 25.02 14.31
C CYS A 425 -22.69 23.68 14.08
N PHE A 426 -23.18 22.59 14.68
CA PHE A 426 -22.52 21.28 14.64
C PHE A 426 -22.61 20.60 13.26
N ALA A 427 -23.51 21.04 12.39
CA ALA A 427 -23.55 20.57 11.01
C ALA A 427 -22.30 20.98 10.22
N CYS A 428 -21.71 22.14 10.55
CA CYS A 428 -20.52 22.67 9.91
C CYS A 428 -19.24 22.35 10.71
N HIS A 429 -19.23 22.65 12.01
CA HIS A 429 -18.02 22.55 12.83
C HIS A 429 -17.80 21.18 13.48
N GLY A 430 -18.87 20.42 13.64
CA GLY A 430 -18.85 19.13 14.34
C GLY A 430 -19.25 19.27 15.80
N SER A 431 -19.44 18.12 16.46
CA SER A 431 -19.81 18.07 17.88
C SER A 431 -18.80 17.27 18.69
N LEU A 432 -18.87 17.45 20.00
CA LEU A 432 -18.29 16.51 20.95
C LEU A 432 -19.11 15.20 20.95
N PRO A 433 -18.53 14.07 21.36
CA PRO A 433 -19.29 12.85 21.60
C PRO A 433 -20.18 13.11 22.83
N SER A 434 -21.50 13.17 22.69
CA SER A 434 -22.38 13.42 23.84
C SER A 434 -22.85 12.11 24.46
N ALA A 435 -22.42 11.83 25.70
CA ALA A 435 -22.86 10.68 26.48
C ALA A 435 -24.06 11.04 27.37
N GLU A 436 -25.04 10.15 27.45
CA GLU A 436 -26.11 10.14 28.44
C GLU A 436 -26.17 8.74 29.05
N ASN A 437 -25.91 8.61 30.36
CA ASN A 437 -25.92 7.32 31.08
C ASN A 437 -25.06 6.22 30.42
N GLY A 438 -23.85 6.57 29.95
CA GLY A 438 -22.96 5.63 29.28
C GLY A 438 -23.42 5.19 27.88
N ARG A 439 -24.45 5.85 27.30
CA ARG A 439 -24.90 5.66 25.92
C ARG A 439 -24.98 7.01 25.21
N LEU A 440 -24.47 7.09 23.98
CA LEU A 440 -24.50 8.35 23.23
C LEU A 440 -25.95 8.69 22.82
N LYS A 441 -26.36 9.97 22.95
CA LYS A 441 -27.69 10.42 22.49
C LYS A 441 -27.86 10.12 21.01
N ARG A 442 -29.01 9.57 20.62
CA ARG A 442 -29.35 9.35 19.21
C ARG A 442 -29.27 10.68 18.46
N GLY A 443 -28.27 10.85 17.59
CA GLY A 443 -28.03 12.07 16.82
C GLY A 443 -26.68 12.76 17.06
N SER A 444 -25.95 12.43 18.13
CA SER A 444 -24.68 13.10 18.44
C SER A 444 -23.51 12.67 17.55
N ASP A 445 -23.50 11.41 17.09
CA ASP A 445 -22.46 10.88 16.20
C ASP A 445 -22.82 11.01 14.70
N SER A 446 -24.03 11.48 14.39
CA SER A 446 -24.57 11.54 13.02
C SER A 446 -24.41 12.91 12.36
N ASN A 447 -23.48 13.73 12.81
CA ASN A 447 -23.11 14.98 12.11
C ASN A 447 -21.93 14.74 11.18
N VAL A 448 -21.83 15.57 10.13
CA VAL A 448 -20.72 15.58 9.16
C VAL A 448 -19.84 16.81 9.34
N GLY A 449 -19.97 17.51 10.47
CA GLY A 449 -19.21 18.70 10.75
C GLY A 449 -17.72 18.39 10.73
N ILE A 450 -16.95 19.27 10.10
CA ILE A 450 -15.63 18.92 9.60
C ILE A 450 -14.61 18.66 10.72
N GLY A 451 -14.80 19.27 11.89
CA GLY A 451 -14.00 19.06 13.11
C GLY A 451 -14.69 18.21 14.17
N ARG A 452 -15.65 17.35 13.80
CA ARG A 452 -16.32 16.41 14.73
C ARG A 452 -15.30 15.59 15.50
N VAL A 453 -15.51 15.41 16.80
CA VAL A 453 -14.73 14.46 17.59
C VAL A 453 -15.38 13.08 17.48
N ASN A 454 -14.63 12.11 16.97
CA ASN A 454 -15.10 10.74 16.78
C ASN A 454 -15.01 9.93 18.09
N ARG A 455 -15.72 8.79 18.12
CA ARG A 455 -15.74 7.88 19.29
C ARG A 455 -14.39 7.23 19.59
N ASP A 456 -13.53 7.09 18.59
CA ASP A 456 -12.13 6.68 18.76
C ASP A 456 -11.23 7.81 19.32
N GLY A 457 -11.79 8.99 19.57
CA GLY A 457 -11.11 10.20 20.04
C GLY A 457 -10.40 10.98 18.93
N GLY A 458 -10.42 10.51 17.67
CA GLY A 458 -9.82 11.22 16.55
C GLY A 458 -10.66 12.43 16.11
N PRO A 459 -10.06 13.57 15.78
CA PRO A 459 -10.80 14.71 15.22
C PRO A 459 -11.07 14.51 13.73
N GLY A 460 -12.21 14.96 13.25
CA GLY A 460 -12.48 15.14 11.83
C GLY A 460 -13.65 14.36 11.24
N SER A 461 -14.13 14.83 10.10
CA SER A 461 -14.98 14.07 9.18
C SER A 461 -14.42 14.12 7.76
N CYS A 462 -14.01 12.98 7.22
CA CYS A 462 -13.54 12.88 5.83
C CYS A 462 -14.68 12.91 4.79
N THR A 463 -15.93 13.10 5.21
CA THR A 463 -17.10 13.06 4.32
C THR A 463 -17.75 14.42 4.08
N SER A 464 -17.13 15.50 4.56
CA SER A 464 -17.66 16.86 4.43
C SER A 464 -17.55 17.43 3.00
N CYS A 465 -16.54 17.02 2.23
CA CYS A 465 -16.31 17.56 0.86
C CYS A 465 -16.57 16.53 -0.26
N HIS A 466 -16.16 15.27 -0.06
CA HIS A 466 -16.50 14.16 -0.95
C HIS A 466 -17.38 13.18 -0.17
N THR A 467 -18.69 13.32 -0.33
CA THR A 467 -19.66 12.68 0.56
C THR A 467 -19.65 11.16 0.43
N ARG A 468 -20.01 10.51 1.53
CA ARG A 468 -20.32 9.08 1.52
C ARG A 468 -21.61 8.85 0.71
N HIS A 469 -21.78 7.76 -0.03
CA HIS A 469 -20.86 6.63 -0.20
C HIS A 469 -20.17 6.65 -1.58
N ARG A 470 -20.25 7.77 -2.29
CA ARG A 470 -19.66 7.96 -3.62
C ARG A 470 -18.16 8.30 -3.54
N PHE A 471 -17.75 9.06 -2.51
CA PHE A 471 -16.37 9.52 -2.28
C PHE A 471 -15.74 10.13 -3.55
N SER A 472 -16.50 10.99 -4.23
CA SER A 472 -16.13 11.52 -5.54
C SER A 472 -15.15 12.68 -5.44
N ILE A 473 -13.96 12.56 -6.04
CA ILE A 473 -13.04 13.70 -6.15
C ILE A 473 -13.61 14.83 -7.00
N ALA A 474 -14.45 14.50 -7.99
CA ALA A 474 -15.13 15.49 -8.81
C ALA A 474 -16.12 16.34 -8.00
N GLU A 475 -16.75 15.74 -6.99
CA GLU A 475 -17.62 16.45 -6.05
C GLU A 475 -16.80 17.39 -5.17
N ALA A 476 -15.73 16.91 -4.53
CA ALA A 476 -14.89 17.73 -3.66
C ALA A 476 -14.20 18.91 -4.37
N ARG A 477 -14.00 18.81 -5.70
CA ARG A 477 -13.37 19.87 -6.50
C ARG A 477 -14.32 21.01 -6.88
N LYS A 478 -15.62 20.77 -6.76
CA LYS A 478 -16.67 21.71 -7.15
C LYS A 478 -16.99 22.67 -5.98
N PRO A 479 -17.24 23.96 -6.25
CA PRO A 479 -17.55 24.96 -5.23
C PRO A 479 -18.72 24.58 -4.31
N GLU A 480 -19.70 23.85 -4.83
CA GLU A 480 -20.90 23.43 -4.11
C GLU A 480 -20.58 22.53 -2.90
N ALA A 481 -19.47 21.78 -2.94
CA ALA A 481 -19.01 20.99 -1.80
C ALA A 481 -18.53 21.86 -0.61
N CYS A 482 -18.14 23.11 -0.86
CA CYS A 482 -17.75 24.05 0.18
C CYS A 482 -18.95 24.87 0.69
N GLY A 483 -19.92 25.13 -0.20
CA GLY A 483 -21.04 26.05 0.03
C GLY A 483 -22.03 25.62 1.11
N GLN A 484 -21.97 24.39 1.63
CA GLN A 484 -22.76 24.00 2.80
C GLN A 484 -22.32 24.75 4.07
N CYS A 485 -21.02 25.07 4.21
CA CYS A 485 -20.44 25.64 5.43
C CYS A 485 -19.83 27.02 5.22
N HIS A 486 -19.33 27.29 4.01
CA HIS A 486 -18.67 28.54 3.65
C HIS A 486 -19.65 29.52 2.97
N LEU A 487 -20.63 29.97 3.76
CA LEU A 487 -21.75 30.79 3.34
C LEU A 487 -22.19 31.76 4.45
N GLY A 488 -23.16 32.61 4.16
CA GLY A 488 -23.90 33.35 5.17
C GLY A 488 -23.21 34.65 5.62
N PRO A 489 -23.74 35.30 6.67
CA PRO A 489 -23.42 36.70 6.96
C PRO A 489 -22.01 36.93 7.49
N ASP A 490 -21.39 35.92 8.10
CA ASP A 490 -20.10 36.01 8.76
C ASP A 490 -18.94 35.55 7.90
N HIS A 491 -19.19 34.64 6.95
CA HIS A 491 -18.18 34.19 6.02
C HIS A 491 -18.80 33.73 4.69
N PRO A 492 -19.28 34.65 3.83
CA PRO A 492 -19.99 34.32 2.59
C PRO A 492 -19.05 33.95 1.45
N GLN A 493 -18.15 32.97 1.64
CA GLN A 493 -17.15 32.69 0.61
C GLN A 493 -17.77 32.12 -0.67
N ILE A 494 -18.87 31.36 -0.59
CA ILE A 494 -19.54 30.86 -1.80
C ILE A 494 -20.24 31.98 -2.57
N GLU A 495 -20.88 32.93 -1.89
CA GLU A 495 -21.53 34.07 -2.50
C GLU A 495 -20.50 35.02 -3.13
N ILE A 496 -19.40 35.30 -2.41
CA ILE A 496 -18.24 36.03 -2.92
C ILE A 496 -17.67 35.35 -4.18
N TYR A 497 -17.49 34.03 -4.14
CA TYR A 497 -17.00 33.29 -5.30
C TYR A 497 -17.95 33.42 -6.48
N ASN A 498 -19.26 33.25 -6.26
CA ASN A 498 -20.28 33.32 -7.30
C ASN A 498 -20.40 34.71 -7.94
N GLU A 499 -20.23 35.80 -7.16
CA GLU A 499 -20.18 37.17 -7.69
C GLU A 499 -18.93 37.41 -8.53
N SER A 500 -17.80 36.84 -8.12
CA SER A 500 -16.51 37.05 -8.80
C SER A 500 -16.54 36.57 -10.25
N LYS A 501 -15.63 37.09 -11.09
CA LYS A 501 -15.45 36.58 -12.46
C LYS A 501 -15.02 35.11 -12.50
N HIS A 502 -14.37 34.59 -11.46
CA HIS A 502 -14.03 33.18 -11.38
C HIS A 502 -15.28 32.29 -11.29
N GLY A 503 -16.21 32.63 -10.39
CA GLY A 503 -17.49 31.93 -10.24
C GLY A 503 -18.41 32.12 -11.43
N GLY A 504 -18.51 33.34 -11.99
CA GLY A 504 -19.30 33.59 -13.20
C GLY A 504 -18.86 32.74 -14.40
N ILE A 505 -17.55 32.59 -14.62
CA ILE A 505 -17.02 31.73 -15.70
C ILE A 505 -17.24 30.24 -15.38
N TYR A 506 -17.10 29.84 -14.12
CA TYR A 506 -17.41 28.48 -13.68
C TYR A 506 -18.88 28.14 -13.92
N ALA A 507 -19.82 29.01 -13.56
CA ALA A 507 -21.24 28.81 -13.81
C ALA A 507 -21.55 28.68 -15.31
N ALA A 508 -20.87 29.49 -16.15
CA ALA A 508 -21.09 29.47 -17.59
C ALA A 508 -20.48 28.26 -18.31
N THR A 509 -19.36 27.71 -17.82
CA THR A 509 -18.55 26.73 -18.59
C THR A 509 -18.16 25.47 -17.81
N GLY A 510 -18.44 25.40 -16.51
CA GLY A 510 -17.98 24.33 -15.62
C GLY A 510 -18.51 22.94 -15.95
N THR A 511 -19.64 22.84 -16.66
CA THR A 511 -20.17 21.57 -17.17
C THR A 511 -19.31 20.96 -18.28
N GLN A 512 -18.48 21.76 -18.94
CA GLN A 512 -17.58 21.34 -20.03
C GLN A 512 -16.20 20.92 -19.52
N TRP A 513 -15.93 21.07 -18.22
CA TRP A 513 -14.62 20.83 -17.61
C TRP A 513 -14.43 19.36 -17.20
N VAL A 514 -13.18 18.96 -17.02
CA VAL A 514 -12.81 17.60 -16.59
C VAL A 514 -12.52 17.61 -15.08
N TRP A 515 -13.33 16.90 -14.30
CA TRP A 515 -13.36 17.01 -12.83
C TRP A 515 -12.64 15.90 -12.07
N ASP A 516 -12.38 14.76 -12.70
CA ASP A 516 -11.81 13.56 -12.07
C ASP A 516 -10.40 13.14 -12.53
N PRO A 517 -9.55 13.99 -13.16
CA PRO A 517 -8.19 13.56 -13.46
C PRO A 517 -7.39 13.39 -12.16
N PRO A 518 -6.33 12.56 -12.14
CA PRO A 518 -5.46 12.43 -10.98
C PRO A 518 -4.94 13.80 -10.50
N PRO A 519 -4.76 14.02 -9.18
CA PRO A 519 -4.40 15.34 -8.63
C PRO A 519 -3.18 16.01 -9.29
N ALA A 520 -2.12 15.26 -9.60
CA ALA A 520 -0.92 15.79 -10.26
C ALA A 520 -1.16 16.23 -11.72
N HIS A 521 -2.29 15.82 -12.30
CA HIS A 521 -2.65 16.13 -13.67
C HIS A 521 -3.74 17.18 -13.79
N TRP A 522 -4.47 17.55 -12.72
CA TRP A 522 -5.54 18.54 -12.83
C TRP A 522 -4.99 19.96 -13.02
N ARG A 523 -5.09 20.50 -14.24
CA ARG A 523 -4.36 21.70 -14.69
C ARG A 523 -5.26 22.81 -15.20
N ALA A 524 -4.96 24.03 -14.79
CA ALA A 524 -5.56 25.25 -15.33
C ALA A 524 -5.30 25.37 -16.84
N GLY A 525 -6.28 25.88 -17.58
CA GLY A 525 -6.25 26.05 -19.04
C GLY A 525 -6.47 24.77 -19.85
N ARG A 526 -6.30 23.58 -19.24
CA ARG A 526 -6.54 22.29 -19.90
C ARG A 526 -7.81 21.61 -19.39
N ASP A 527 -7.91 21.43 -18.08
CA ASP A 527 -9.02 20.68 -17.45
C ASP A 527 -10.09 21.62 -16.91
N TYR A 528 -9.71 22.84 -16.54
CA TYR A 528 -10.60 23.91 -16.07
C TYR A 528 -10.07 25.29 -16.50
N ARG A 529 -10.97 26.26 -16.69
CA ARG A 529 -10.62 27.61 -17.14
C ARG A 529 -10.37 28.60 -15.99
N THR A 530 -11.23 28.59 -14.98
CA THR A 530 -11.08 29.44 -13.78
C THR A 530 -10.93 28.59 -12.52
N PRO A 531 -10.21 29.08 -11.50
CA PRO A 531 -10.01 28.32 -10.27
C PRO A 531 -11.32 28.18 -9.49
N THR A 532 -11.53 27.03 -8.86
CA THR A 532 -12.55 26.81 -7.83
C THR A 532 -11.94 26.96 -6.43
N CYS A 533 -12.77 26.84 -5.38
CA CYS A 533 -12.33 26.78 -3.98
C CYS A 533 -11.19 25.76 -3.79
N ALA A 534 -11.37 24.53 -4.30
CA ALA A 534 -10.40 23.46 -4.21
C ALA A 534 -9.11 23.76 -4.99
N VAL A 535 -9.19 24.48 -6.13
CA VAL A 535 -7.99 24.86 -6.90
C VAL A 535 -7.11 25.79 -6.07
N CYS A 536 -7.69 26.82 -5.47
CA CYS A 536 -6.94 27.80 -4.68
C CYS A 536 -6.40 27.22 -3.37
N HIS A 537 -7.20 26.42 -2.66
CA HIS A 537 -6.88 26.03 -1.28
C HIS A 537 -6.26 24.64 -1.13
N MET A 538 -6.44 23.71 -2.08
CA MET A 538 -6.08 22.30 -1.86
C MET A 538 -5.32 21.65 -3.02
N SER A 539 -5.55 22.08 -4.26
CA SER A 539 -5.05 21.38 -5.45
C SER A 539 -3.59 21.67 -5.74
N ALA A 540 -2.90 20.75 -6.40
CA ALA A 540 -1.49 20.90 -6.76
C ALA A 540 -1.26 22.16 -7.63
N THR A 541 -0.10 22.80 -7.44
CA THR A 541 0.39 23.91 -8.25
C THR A 541 1.86 23.68 -8.65
N ALA A 542 2.43 24.57 -9.45
CA ALA A 542 3.85 24.49 -9.78
C ALA A 542 4.72 24.54 -8.51
N GLY A 543 5.45 23.45 -8.25
CA GLY A 543 6.34 23.32 -7.10
C GLY A 543 5.68 22.91 -5.79
N PHE A 544 4.35 22.74 -5.74
CA PHE A 544 3.63 22.34 -4.52
C PHE A 544 2.60 21.24 -4.80
N PRO A 545 2.64 20.10 -4.09
CA PRO A 545 1.64 19.05 -4.26
C PRO A 545 0.27 19.48 -3.76
N ALA A 546 -0.76 18.72 -4.13
CA ALA A 546 -2.08 18.85 -3.51
C ALA A 546 -1.98 18.51 -2.02
N SER A 547 -2.79 19.14 -1.18
CA SER A 547 -2.79 18.93 0.27
C SER A 547 -4.19 19.02 0.86
N HIS A 548 -4.45 18.22 1.90
CA HIS A 548 -5.64 18.36 2.75
C HIS A 548 -5.45 19.36 3.91
N ASP A 549 -4.27 19.96 4.03
CA ASP A 549 -4.03 21.07 4.94
C ASP A 549 -4.45 22.40 4.30
N VAL A 550 -5.75 22.73 4.41
CA VAL A 550 -6.33 23.98 3.85
C VAL A 550 -5.71 25.26 4.40
N SER A 551 -4.99 25.17 5.53
CA SER A 551 -4.30 26.30 6.15
C SER A 551 -2.94 26.58 5.51
N ALA A 552 -2.43 25.67 4.65
CA ALA A 552 -1.09 25.75 4.05
C ALA A 552 -0.89 26.84 2.99
N ARG A 553 -1.90 27.67 2.74
CA ARG A 553 -1.82 28.80 1.79
C ARG A 553 -2.36 30.10 2.37
N LEU A 554 -2.69 30.11 3.66
CA LEU A 554 -3.24 31.29 4.33
C LEU A 554 -2.11 32.19 4.80
N ALA A 555 -2.08 33.43 4.31
CA ALA A 555 -1.14 34.46 4.76
C ALA A 555 -1.76 35.43 5.79
N TRP A 556 -3.07 35.34 5.98
CA TRP A 556 -3.88 36.15 6.88
C TRP A 556 -4.96 35.29 7.51
N GLU A 557 -5.30 35.62 8.75
CA GLU A 557 -6.45 35.08 9.47
C GLU A 557 -7.63 36.03 9.35
N LEU A 558 -8.32 36.01 8.21
CA LEU A 558 -9.41 36.94 7.94
C LEU A 558 -10.64 36.71 8.83
N GLN A 559 -10.78 35.49 9.39
CA GLN A 559 -11.83 35.13 10.35
C GLN A 559 -11.62 35.76 11.74
N ALA A 560 -10.40 36.15 12.08
CA ALA A 560 -10.09 36.70 13.40
C ALA A 560 -10.72 38.11 13.56
N PRO A 561 -11.11 38.50 14.79
CA PRO A 561 -11.64 39.84 15.06
C PRO A 561 -10.69 40.94 14.59
N LEU A 562 -9.47 40.94 15.13
CA LEU A 562 -8.34 41.64 14.54
C LEU A 562 -7.71 40.69 13.51
N THR A 563 -7.61 41.11 12.26
CA THR A 563 -6.93 40.27 11.26
C THR A 563 -5.43 40.25 11.53
N ILE A 564 -4.90 39.06 11.74
CA ILE A 564 -3.51 38.82 12.16
C ILE A 564 -2.86 37.72 11.33
N ARG A 565 -1.56 37.51 11.52
CA ARG A 565 -0.85 36.43 10.82
C ARG A 565 -1.21 35.07 11.42
N PRO A 566 -1.16 33.97 10.64
CA PRO A 566 -1.46 32.62 11.15
C PRO A 566 -0.63 32.19 12.36
N SER A 567 0.61 32.67 12.48
CA SER A 567 1.50 32.41 13.62
C SER A 567 1.09 33.15 14.89
N GLU A 568 0.34 34.24 14.76
CA GLU A 568 -0.11 35.11 15.87
C GLU A 568 -1.50 34.70 16.39
N PHE A 569 -2.18 33.79 15.70
CA PHE A 569 -3.55 33.41 15.99
C PHE A 569 -3.64 32.38 17.11
N GLU A 570 -3.70 32.88 18.35
CA GLU A 570 -3.66 32.08 19.59
C GLU A 570 -4.67 30.93 19.65
N ALA A 571 -5.85 31.10 19.05
CA ALA A 571 -6.86 30.04 19.03
C ALA A 571 -6.36 28.78 18.30
N TRP A 572 -5.50 28.94 17.28
CA TRP A 572 -4.87 27.83 16.55
C TRP A 572 -3.61 28.31 15.80
N PRO A 573 -2.47 28.47 16.49
CA PRO A 573 -1.28 29.07 15.91
C PRO A 573 -0.66 28.12 14.88
N ARG A 574 -0.43 28.60 13.67
CA ARG A 574 0.28 27.85 12.63
C ARG A 574 1.76 28.22 12.68
N ALA A 575 2.60 27.24 13.00
CA ALA A 575 4.05 27.40 12.90
C ALA A 575 4.45 27.62 11.42
N GLY A 576 5.29 28.63 11.17
CA GLY A 576 5.82 28.92 9.83
C GLY A 576 5.84 30.41 9.49
N ASP A 577 6.41 30.74 8.33
CA ASP A 577 6.44 32.11 7.80
C ASP A 577 5.27 32.31 6.82
N TRP A 578 4.43 33.30 7.10
CA TRP A 578 3.29 33.68 6.23
C TRP A 578 3.74 34.04 4.81
N ARG A 579 5.00 34.45 4.60
CA ARG A 579 5.55 34.72 3.27
C ARG A 579 5.65 33.46 2.42
N VAL A 580 5.94 32.32 3.03
CA VAL A 580 5.94 31.01 2.36
C VAL A 580 4.52 30.66 1.92
N GLU A 581 3.53 30.86 2.80
CA GLU A 581 2.13 30.58 2.48
C GLU A 581 1.58 31.54 1.42
N ARG A 582 1.99 32.81 1.45
CA ARG A 582 1.71 33.79 0.39
C ARG A 582 2.35 33.36 -0.93
N ALA A 583 3.60 32.91 -0.93
CA ALA A 583 4.28 32.43 -2.13
C ALA A 583 3.56 31.21 -2.72
N ARG A 584 3.11 30.27 -1.88
CA ARG A 584 2.29 29.13 -2.31
C ARG A 584 1.01 29.59 -2.99
N MET A 585 0.26 30.53 -2.39
CA MET A 585 -0.95 31.07 -3.02
C MET A 585 -0.65 31.80 -4.34
N LYS A 586 0.45 32.57 -4.42
CA LYS A 586 0.86 33.24 -5.67
C LYS A 586 1.09 32.23 -6.80
N THR A 587 1.62 31.03 -6.52
CA THR A 587 1.77 29.99 -7.57
C THR A 587 0.45 29.51 -8.14
N VAL A 588 -0.66 29.56 -7.38
CA VAL A 588 -2.01 29.30 -7.91
C VAL A 588 -2.33 30.32 -8.98
N CYS A 589 -2.21 31.61 -8.66
CA CYS A 589 -2.57 32.72 -9.54
C CYS A 589 -1.71 32.76 -10.80
N LEU A 590 -0.41 32.45 -10.67
CA LEU A 590 0.56 32.43 -11.77
C LEU A 590 0.29 31.35 -12.83
N GLN A 591 -0.64 30.41 -12.58
CA GLN A 591 -1.09 29.49 -13.61
C GLN A 591 -1.88 30.19 -14.73
N CYS A 592 -2.47 31.36 -14.45
CA CYS A 592 -3.33 32.09 -15.39
C CYS A 592 -2.99 33.59 -15.54
N HIS A 593 -2.33 34.20 -14.55
CA HIS A 593 -2.10 35.64 -14.51
C HIS A 593 -0.61 36.01 -14.52
N GLY A 594 -0.30 37.17 -15.10
CA GLY A 594 1.05 37.73 -15.06
C GLY A 594 1.48 38.18 -13.64
N PRO A 595 2.78 38.13 -13.32
CA PRO A 595 3.30 38.37 -11.97
C PRO A 595 2.96 39.76 -11.41
N THR A 596 2.96 40.80 -12.25
CA THR A 596 2.63 42.17 -11.84
C THR A 596 1.19 42.28 -11.30
N TRP A 597 0.24 41.60 -11.97
CA TRP A 597 -1.15 41.59 -11.52
C TRP A 597 -1.29 40.84 -10.19
N VAL A 598 -0.62 39.69 -10.07
CA VAL A 598 -0.64 38.86 -8.85
C VAL A 598 -0.08 39.65 -7.67
N GLU A 599 1.03 40.35 -7.85
CA GLU A 599 1.63 41.19 -6.80
C GLU A 599 0.68 42.32 -6.40
N ALA A 600 0.14 43.05 -7.38
CA ALA A 600 -0.77 44.17 -7.13
C ALA A 600 -2.05 43.73 -6.38
N HIS A 601 -2.61 42.55 -6.71
CA HIS A 601 -3.76 41.98 -6.00
C HIS A 601 -3.45 41.80 -4.51
N PHE A 602 -2.32 41.19 -4.22
CA PHE A 602 -1.91 40.87 -2.86
C PHE A 602 -1.50 42.11 -2.04
N GLN A 603 -0.89 43.10 -2.67
CA GLN A 603 -0.64 44.40 -2.03
C GLN A 603 -1.93 45.14 -1.70
N ARG A 604 -2.94 45.07 -2.59
CA ARG A 604 -4.27 45.64 -2.30
C ARG A 604 -4.93 44.94 -1.12
N LEU A 605 -4.90 43.61 -1.09
CA LEU A 605 -5.42 42.84 0.05
C LEU A 605 -4.75 43.24 1.37
N ASP A 606 -3.42 43.39 1.36
CA ASP A 606 -2.68 43.77 2.57
C ASP A 606 -3.09 45.18 3.06
N ARG A 607 -3.32 46.14 2.13
CA ARG A 607 -3.85 47.47 2.48
C ARG A 607 -5.28 47.43 3.01
N VAL A 608 -6.15 46.60 2.45
CA VAL A 608 -7.52 46.40 2.95
C VAL A 608 -7.52 45.86 4.39
N VAL A 609 -6.61 44.94 4.70
CA VAL A 609 -6.45 44.40 6.06
C VAL A 609 -6.01 45.51 7.03
N VAL A 610 -5.03 46.32 6.64
CA VAL A 610 -4.56 47.46 7.46
C VAL A 610 -5.69 48.47 7.67
N GLU A 611 -6.37 48.88 6.61
CA GLU A 611 -7.52 49.80 6.67
C GLU A 611 -8.58 49.30 7.64
N TYR A 612 -9.01 48.05 7.51
CA TYR A 612 -9.98 47.46 8.42
C TYR A 612 -9.50 47.49 9.89
N ASN A 613 -8.27 47.03 10.12
CA ASN A 613 -7.73 46.91 11.46
C ASN A 613 -7.61 48.27 12.15
N ASP A 614 -7.10 49.28 11.42
CA ASP A 614 -6.71 50.58 11.99
C ASP A 614 -7.88 51.56 12.05
N VAL A 615 -8.75 51.56 11.04
CA VAL A 615 -9.85 52.54 10.95
C VAL A 615 -11.11 52.05 11.66
N TYR A 616 -11.37 50.74 11.70
CA TYR A 616 -12.63 50.21 12.23
C TYR A 616 -12.43 49.42 13.52
N PHE A 617 -11.60 48.37 13.50
CA PHE A 617 -11.55 47.44 14.62
C PHE A 617 -10.89 48.02 15.88
N ARG A 618 -9.66 48.55 15.76
CA ARG A 618 -8.92 49.07 16.92
C ARG A 618 -9.65 50.23 17.62
N PRO A 619 -10.19 51.24 16.92
CA PRO A 619 -10.92 52.32 17.57
C PRO A 619 -12.20 51.82 18.27
N ALA A 620 -13.02 51.00 17.59
CA ALA A 620 -14.24 50.48 18.18
C ALA A 620 -13.96 49.60 19.42
N ARG A 621 -12.89 48.79 19.37
CA ARG A 621 -12.47 47.97 20.52
C ARG A 621 -12.04 48.83 21.71
N ALA A 622 -11.29 49.91 21.47
CA ALA A 622 -10.86 50.81 22.54
C ALA A 622 -12.06 51.48 23.24
N VAL A 623 -13.07 51.88 22.46
CA VAL A 623 -14.33 52.44 23.00
C VAL A 623 -15.10 51.38 23.80
N LEU A 624 -15.26 50.16 23.26
CA LEU A 624 -15.90 49.07 24.00
C LEU A 624 -15.21 48.80 25.35
N GLU A 625 -13.87 48.74 25.35
CA GLU A 625 -13.09 48.55 26.56
C GLU A 625 -13.27 49.70 27.57
N SER A 626 -13.33 50.96 27.10
CA SER A 626 -13.63 52.14 27.93
C SER A 626 -15.00 52.04 28.61
N LEU A 627 -16.05 51.67 27.86
CA LEU A 627 -17.41 51.53 28.37
C LEU A 627 -17.50 50.48 29.48
N TYR A 628 -16.80 49.36 29.32
CA TYR A 628 -16.73 48.35 30.37
C TYR A 628 -15.93 48.82 31.59
N GLN A 629 -14.79 49.50 31.39
CA GLN A 629 -13.97 50.02 32.49
C GLN A 629 -14.70 51.08 33.32
N SER A 630 -15.53 51.89 32.66
CA SER A 630 -16.40 52.90 33.30
C SER A 630 -17.68 52.32 33.90
N GLY A 631 -17.94 51.02 33.72
CA GLY A 631 -19.15 50.35 34.22
C GLY A 631 -20.45 50.80 33.53
N LEU A 632 -20.33 51.39 32.34
CA LEU A 632 -21.46 51.75 31.47
C LEU A 632 -21.97 50.54 30.68
N LEU A 633 -21.09 49.57 30.42
CA LEU A 633 -21.43 48.22 29.96
C LEU A 633 -21.02 47.18 31.01
N ASP A 634 -21.65 46.02 30.98
CA ASP A 634 -21.47 44.92 31.91
C ASP A 634 -20.84 43.70 31.23
N LYS A 635 -19.63 43.29 31.66
CA LYS A 635 -18.92 42.14 31.07
C LYS A 635 -19.41 40.76 31.54
N THR A 636 -20.45 40.68 32.39
CA THR A 636 -20.80 39.40 33.01
C THR A 636 -21.51 38.45 32.04
N ARG A 637 -22.08 38.99 30.97
CA ARG A 637 -22.85 38.24 29.97
C ARG A 637 -22.56 38.82 28.58
N TYR A 638 -22.77 37.99 27.54
CA TYR A 638 -22.63 38.40 26.15
C TYR A 638 -23.99 38.78 25.54
N PHE A 639 -23.99 39.85 24.74
CA PHE A 639 -25.09 40.30 23.87
C PHE A 639 -26.40 40.64 24.57
N ASP A 640 -26.39 40.82 25.90
CA ASP A 640 -27.53 41.39 26.61
C ASP A 640 -27.57 42.92 26.50
N GLU A 641 -26.50 43.55 26.03
CA GLU A 641 -26.45 44.98 25.73
C GLU A 641 -26.25 45.21 24.22
N ARG A 642 -27.02 46.15 23.65
CA ARG A 642 -27.04 46.39 22.20
C ARG A 642 -25.65 46.69 21.62
N LEU A 643 -24.84 47.51 22.30
CA LEU A 643 -23.52 47.91 21.82
C LEU A 643 -22.56 46.73 21.66
N GLU A 644 -22.72 45.66 22.44
CA GLU A 644 -21.93 44.44 22.31
C GLU A 644 -22.26 43.72 21.00
N VAL A 645 -23.54 43.67 20.63
CA VAL A 645 -24.02 43.10 19.36
C VAL A 645 -23.52 43.93 18.18
N GLU A 646 -23.63 45.26 18.26
CA GLU A 646 -23.15 46.15 17.20
C GLU A 646 -21.63 46.01 17.00
N PHE A 647 -20.85 45.94 18.08
CA PHE A 647 -19.42 45.67 18.00
C PHE A 647 -19.13 44.28 17.42
N TYR A 648 -19.85 43.25 17.87
CA TYR A 648 -19.66 41.89 17.38
C TYR A 648 -19.94 41.79 15.88
N GLU A 649 -21.09 42.27 15.41
CA GLU A 649 -21.42 42.23 13.98
C GLU A 649 -20.50 43.11 13.13
N LEU A 650 -19.97 44.21 13.68
CA LEU A 650 -18.99 45.05 12.99
C LEU A 650 -17.75 44.25 12.55
N TRP A 651 -17.22 43.40 13.43
CA TRP A 651 -16.05 42.59 13.08
C TRP A 651 -16.40 41.23 12.50
N HIS A 652 -17.43 40.56 13.05
CA HIS A 652 -17.82 39.18 12.74
C HIS A 652 -18.54 39.08 11.40
N HIS A 653 -19.43 40.02 11.08
CA HIS A 653 -20.15 40.03 9.81
C HIS A 653 -19.49 40.98 8.83
N GLU A 654 -19.62 42.29 9.06
CA GLU A 654 -19.28 43.31 8.06
C GLU A 654 -17.78 43.31 7.74
N GLY A 655 -16.95 43.26 8.79
CA GLY A 655 -15.50 43.22 8.66
C GLY A 655 -15.01 41.99 7.89
N ARG A 656 -15.50 40.79 8.26
CA ARG A 656 -15.15 39.55 7.55
C ARG A 656 -15.57 39.63 6.09
N ARG A 657 -16.80 40.07 5.79
CA ARG A 657 -17.29 40.27 4.42
C ARG A 657 -16.38 41.16 3.59
N ALA A 658 -16.04 42.35 4.09
CA ALA A 658 -15.19 43.29 3.39
C ALA A 658 -13.82 42.70 3.02
N ARG A 659 -13.16 42.05 4.00
CA ARG A 659 -11.82 41.47 3.82
C ARG A 659 -11.83 40.23 2.93
N MET A 660 -12.81 39.34 3.11
CA MET A 660 -12.95 38.13 2.31
C MET A 660 -13.34 38.46 0.86
N GLY A 661 -14.25 39.42 0.65
CA GLY A 661 -14.60 39.94 -0.67
C GLY A 661 -13.38 40.49 -1.40
N ALA A 662 -12.50 41.21 -0.69
CA ALA A 662 -11.27 41.74 -1.27
C ALA A 662 -10.29 40.62 -1.63
N ALA A 663 -10.17 39.59 -0.79
CA ALA A 663 -9.29 38.46 -1.02
C ALA A 663 -9.67 37.65 -2.27
N MET A 664 -10.98 37.51 -2.54
CA MET A 664 -11.54 36.64 -3.58
C MET A 664 -12.20 37.41 -4.74
N MET A 665 -11.97 38.73 -4.83
CA MET A 665 -12.34 39.60 -5.97
C MET A 665 -13.85 39.73 -6.23
N ALA A 666 -14.61 39.94 -5.16
CA ALA A 666 -16.04 40.26 -5.21
C ALA A 666 -16.27 41.72 -4.79
N PRO A 667 -16.35 42.67 -5.74
CA PRO A 667 -16.43 44.10 -5.43
C PRO A 667 -17.67 44.48 -4.61
N ASP A 668 -18.81 43.83 -4.79
CA ASP A 668 -20.02 44.11 -4.02
C ASP A 668 -19.86 43.69 -2.55
N TYR A 669 -19.28 42.51 -2.30
CA TYR A 669 -18.90 42.08 -0.96
C TYR A 669 -17.79 42.91 -0.31
N VAL A 670 -16.94 43.59 -1.08
CA VAL A 670 -15.98 44.55 -0.53
C VAL A 670 -16.69 45.82 -0.06
N TRP A 671 -17.61 46.34 -0.88
CA TRP A 671 -18.21 47.64 -0.65
C TRP A 671 -19.60 47.52 -0.02
N TRP A 672 -20.63 47.19 -0.79
CA TRP A 672 -22.03 47.26 -0.36
C TRP A 672 -22.38 46.29 0.76
N HIS A 673 -21.87 45.06 0.72
CA HIS A 673 -22.01 44.12 1.84
C HIS A 673 -20.83 44.14 2.81
N GLY A 674 -19.85 45.03 2.62
CA GLY A 674 -18.62 45.07 3.41
C GLY A 674 -18.42 46.45 4.03
N PHE A 675 -17.50 47.24 3.46
CA PHE A 675 -17.10 48.53 4.03
C PHE A 675 -18.23 49.55 4.19
N TYR A 676 -19.26 49.51 3.33
CA TYR A 676 -20.45 50.35 3.49
C TYR A 676 -21.17 50.05 4.81
N GLU A 677 -21.43 48.77 5.09
CA GLU A 677 -22.04 48.33 6.35
C GLU A 677 -21.09 48.51 7.54
N CYS A 678 -19.78 48.30 7.37
CA CYS A 678 -18.79 48.63 8.41
C CYS A 678 -18.88 50.10 8.81
N LYS A 679 -18.98 51.02 7.83
CA LYS A 679 -19.08 52.46 8.10
C LYS A 679 -20.35 52.79 8.87
N LYS A 680 -21.49 52.32 8.39
CA LYS A 680 -22.79 52.54 9.05
C LYS A 680 -22.78 52.04 10.49
N ARG A 681 -22.37 50.80 10.71
CA ARG A 681 -22.34 50.20 12.04
C ARG A 681 -21.31 50.83 12.95
N PHE A 682 -20.15 51.20 12.42
CA PHE A 682 -19.13 51.92 13.17
C PHE A 682 -19.66 53.27 13.63
N THR A 683 -20.27 54.07 12.75
CA THR A 683 -20.83 55.37 13.16
C THR A 683 -21.94 55.24 14.19
N ASP A 684 -22.82 54.25 14.03
CA ASP A 684 -23.91 53.99 14.98
C ASP A 684 -23.38 53.51 16.34
N PHE A 685 -22.35 52.67 16.35
CA PHE A 685 -21.67 52.20 17.56
C PHE A 685 -20.99 53.36 18.30
N MET A 686 -20.20 54.19 17.59
CA MET A 686 -19.49 55.31 18.20
C MET A 686 -20.47 56.35 18.76
N HIS A 687 -21.53 56.69 18.02
CA HIS A 687 -22.54 57.65 18.48
C HIS A 687 -23.26 57.17 19.75
N GLN A 688 -23.68 55.90 19.79
CA GLN A 688 -24.32 55.33 20.97
C GLN A 688 -23.37 55.27 22.18
N ALA A 689 -22.11 54.92 21.96
CA ALA A 689 -21.10 54.91 23.00
C ALA A 689 -20.87 56.31 23.60
N GLU A 690 -20.70 57.33 22.74
CA GLU A 690 -20.56 58.73 23.14
C GLU A 690 -21.76 59.21 23.96
N GLU A 691 -22.98 58.81 23.58
CA GLU A 691 -24.19 59.19 24.31
C GLU A 691 -24.25 58.59 25.72
N LEU A 692 -23.88 57.31 25.89
CA LEU A 692 -23.76 56.69 27.21
C LEU A 692 -22.70 57.40 28.07
N GLU A 693 -21.54 57.71 27.48
CA GLU A 693 -20.46 58.41 28.19
C GLU A 693 -20.83 59.85 28.56
N ARG A 694 -21.57 60.55 27.69
CA ARG A 694 -22.06 61.93 27.90
C ARG A 694 -23.12 61.99 28.98
N LEU A 695 -24.11 61.11 28.91
CA LEU A 695 -25.24 61.06 29.85
C LEU A 695 -24.88 60.37 31.16
N LYS A 696 -23.76 59.63 31.23
CA LYS A 696 -23.35 58.80 32.38
C LYS A 696 -24.44 57.79 32.76
N VAL A 697 -25.13 57.25 31.77
CA VAL A 697 -26.16 56.22 31.95
C VAL A 697 -25.62 54.88 31.50
N LYS A 698 -25.99 53.82 32.23
CA LYS A 698 -25.66 52.45 31.84
C LYS A 698 -26.46 52.07 30.60
N ALA A 699 -25.89 51.21 29.75
CA ALA A 699 -26.64 50.66 28.64
C ALA A 699 -27.83 49.83 29.15
N TYR A 700 -28.85 49.74 28.32
CA TYR A 700 -29.97 48.85 28.59
C TYR A 700 -29.50 47.40 28.51
N ARG A 701 -29.71 46.67 29.61
CA ARG A 701 -29.43 45.24 29.74
C ARG A 701 -30.72 44.43 29.59
N ALA A 702 -30.80 43.62 28.54
CA ALA A 702 -31.95 42.75 28.27
C ALA A 702 -32.01 41.59 29.28
N SER A 703 -33.05 41.55 30.12
CA SER A 703 -33.27 40.47 31.09
C SER A 703 -33.79 39.18 30.45
N ASP A 704 -34.53 39.28 29.34
CA ASP A 704 -35.35 38.20 28.80
C ASP A 704 -34.80 37.61 27.50
N PHE A 705 -33.47 37.71 27.30
CA PHE A 705 -32.86 37.28 26.04
C PHE A 705 -32.97 35.74 25.88
N PRO A 706 -33.49 35.22 24.75
CA PRO A 706 -33.78 33.80 24.56
C PRO A 706 -32.54 32.89 24.73
N GLY A 707 -32.77 31.67 25.21
CA GLY A 707 -31.69 30.67 25.32
C GLY A 707 -30.76 30.85 26.52
N THR A 708 -31.09 31.74 27.46
CA THR A 708 -30.37 31.91 28.75
C THR A 708 -31.26 31.57 29.95
N ASP A 709 -30.71 30.89 30.97
CA ASP A 709 -31.37 30.74 32.26
C ASP A 709 -31.36 32.09 33.00
N PRO A 710 -32.47 32.55 33.60
CA PRO A 710 -32.50 33.74 34.45
C PRO A 710 -31.52 33.72 35.64
N LYS A 711 -30.90 32.58 35.98
CA LYS A 711 -29.84 32.47 37.01
C LYS A 711 -28.42 32.30 36.45
N GLY A 712 -28.20 32.45 35.14
CA GLY A 712 -26.89 32.28 34.51
C GLY A 712 -26.44 30.81 34.38
N GLY A 713 -27.33 29.85 34.60
CA GLY A 713 -27.10 28.44 34.31
C GLY A 713 -27.42 28.07 32.85
N LEU A 714 -26.97 26.91 32.39
CA LEU A 714 -27.55 26.29 31.21
C LEU A 714 -28.93 25.73 31.59
N ARG A 715 -30.01 26.20 30.94
CA ARG A 715 -31.33 25.58 31.06
C ARG A 715 -31.26 24.19 30.38
N MET A 716 -30.82 23.17 31.12
CA MET A 716 -30.54 21.84 30.56
C MET A 716 -31.78 20.97 30.36
N ASP A 717 -32.92 21.32 30.95
CA ASP A 717 -34.05 20.39 31.06
C ASP A 717 -35.30 20.94 30.37
N GLY A 718 -35.37 20.71 29.06
CA GLY A 718 -36.63 20.73 28.31
C GLY A 718 -37.47 19.50 28.64
N GLY A 719 -38.09 19.48 29.82
CA GLY A 719 -39.24 18.62 30.07
C GLY A 719 -40.48 19.19 29.36
N PRO A 720 -41.38 18.37 28.78
CA PRO A 720 -42.61 18.84 28.16
C PRO A 720 -43.56 19.32 29.25
N GLY A 721 -43.44 20.58 29.66
CA GLY A 721 -44.17 21.07 30.83
C GLY A 721 -44.08 22.57 31.08
N SER A 722 -43.95 23.41 30.05
CA SER A 722 -44.26 24.84 30.19
C SER A 722 -44.47 25.50 28.83
N VAL A 723 -45.54 25.11 28.14
CA VAL A 723 -46.26 26.04 27.27
C VAL A 723 -47.62 26.21 27.94
N ARG A 724 -47.79 27.34 28.63
CA ARG A 724 -49.09 27.95 28.87
C ARG A 724 -49.10 29.27 28.12
#